data_AF-A0A286P1B5-F1
#
_entry.id   AF-A0A286P1B5-F1
#
_cell.length_a   1.000
_cell.length_b   1.000
_cell.length_c   1.000
_cell.angle_alpha   90.00
_cell.angle_beta   90.00
_cell.angle_gamma   90.00
#
_symmetry.space_group_name_H-M   'P 1'
#
loop_
_entity.id
_entity.type
_entity.pdbx_description
1 polymer ?
#
loop_
_entity_poly.entity_id
_entity_poly.type
_entity_poly.pdbx_seq_one_letter_code
_entity_poly.pdbx_strand_id
1 'polypeptide(L)'
;MELQQTHRKINRPLVSLALVGLLVSITPQKSHAAFFTTVIIPAIVGGIATGAAVGTVSGLLGWGLKQAEEANKTPDKPDKVWRIQAGRGFNEFPNKEYDLYKSLLSSKIDGGWDWGNAARHYWVKGGQWNKLEVDMKDAVGTYKLSGLRNYTGGDLDVNMQKATLRLGQFNGNSFTSFKDSADRTTRVDFNAKNISIDNFLEINNRVGSGAGRKASSTVLTLQASEGITSGKNAEISLYDGATLNLASNSVKLMGNVWMGRLQYVGAYLAPSYSTINTSKVAGEVNFNHLTVGDRNAAQAGIIASKKTYIGTLDLWQSAGLNIIAPPEGGYKDKPNNTNSQSGAKNDKQESSQNNSNTQVINPPNSGQKTEIQPTQVIDGPFAGAKDTVVNINRINTNADGTIKVGGYTASLTTNAAHLHIGKGGVNLSNQASGRSLLVENLTGNITVDGALMVNNQVGGYALAGSSANFEFKAGVDTKNGTIAFNNNISLGRFVNLKASAHTVNFKDIDTGNGGFNTLDFSGVTNKVNINKLITASTNVAIKNFNINELLVKTNGISVGEYTNFSEDIGNQSRINTVRLETGTRSIYSGGVKFKGGEKLVINDFYYAPWNYFDARNIKNVEITNKLAFGPQGSPWGTAKLMFNNLTLGPNAVMDYSQFSNVTIQGNFVNNQGTINYLVRGGNIETLSVGNAAVMSFNNDIDSATGFYKPLIKINSAQDLIKNKEHVLLKAKIIGYENASLGTNSISNANLIEQFNERLALYNNNNRMDTCVVRNTDDIKACGMAIGDQAMVNNPDNYKYLIGKAWKNIGISKTANGSKISVRYLGNSTPTDNGGNTTNLPTNTTNNARFARYALIKNAPFAQTNATPNLVAINKHNFGTIESVFELANRSKDIDTLYAKSGAQGRDLLQTLLIDSHDAGYARTMIDATNANEITKQLNTATDALNNIASLEHKTSGLQTLSLSNAMILNSRLVNLSRRHTNNIDSFARRLQALKDQRFASLESAAEVLYQFAPKYEKPTNVWANAIGGASLNSGGNTSLYGTSAGVDAYLNEKVEAIVGGFGSYGYSSFNNQANSLNSGANNANFGVYSRIFANRH
;
A
#
# COMPACT_ATOMS: atom_id res chain seq x y z
N MET A 1 -60.54 43.96 -3.63
CA MET A 1 -60.72 45.34 -4.12
C MET A 1 -59.39 45.77 -4.72
N GLU A 2 -59.49 46.27 -5.93
CA GLU A 2 -58.45 46.47 -6.95
C GLU A 2 -57.33 47.48 -6.64
N LEU A 3 -56.21 47.27 -7.36
CA LEU A 3 -55.32 48.23 -8.05
C LEU A 3 -54.59 49.33 -7.25
N GLN A 4 -53.43 49.87 -7.64
CA GLN A 4 -52.23 49.49 -8.40
C GLN A 4 -51.33 50.74 -8.39
N GLN A 5 -50.00 50.55 -8.56
CA GLN A 5 -48.96 51.54 -8.94
C GLN A 5 -48.42 52.45 -7.80
N THR A 6 -47.11 52.71 -7.65
CA THR A 6 -46.04 52.91 -8.66
C THR A 6 -44.62 52.60 -8.13
N HIS A 7 -43.69 52.28 -9.04
CA HIS A 7 -42.27 51.93 -8.89
C HIS A 7 -41.30 53.01 -8.33
N ARG A 8 -40.16 52.57 -7.73
CA ARG A 8 -38.79 52.88 -8.21
C ARG A 8 -37.63 52.05 -7.56
N LYS A 9 -36.90 51.33 -8.43
CA LYS A 9 -35.45 51.00 -8.54
C LYS A 9 -34.56 50.82 -7.29
N ILE A 10 -33.83 49.69 -7.21
CA ILE A 10 -32.38 49.61 -6.88
C ILE A 10 -31.67 48.48 -7.66
N ASN A 11 -30.51 48.82 -8.23
CA ASN A 11 -29.55 48.02 -8.98
C ASN A 11 -28.70 47.07 -8.11
N ARG A 12 -28.30 45.90 -8.67
CA ARG A 12 -27.16 45.07 -8.22
C ARG A 12 -26.31 44.65 -9.42
N PRO A 13 -24.96 44.73 -9.38
CA PRO A 13 -24.10 44.09 -10.36
C PRO A 13 -23.31 42.89 -9.78
N LEU A 14 -23.42 41.77 -10.53
CA LEU A 14 -22.42 40.76 -10.93
C LEU A 14 -21.11 40.58 -10.13
N VAL A 15 -20.87 39.32 -9.73
CA VAL A 15 -19.53 38.73 -9.55
C VAL A 15 -19.44 37.43 -10.35
N SER A 16 -18.49 37.40 -11.27
CA SER A 16 -18.15 36.32 -12.22
C SER A 16 -17.22 35.29 -11.56
N LEU A 17 -17.55 34.00 -11.64
CA LEU A 17 -16.63 32.89 -11.32
C LEU A 17 -16.06 32.31 -12.62
N ALA A 18 -14.73 32.25 -12.73
CA ALA A 18 -14.01 31.59 -13.82
C ALA A 18 -13.73 30.12 -13.46
N LEU A 19 -13.96 29.20 -14.38
CA LEU A 19 -13.70 27.76 -14.23
C LEU A 19 -12.66 27.29 -15.26
N VAL A 20 -11.56 26.74 -14.75
CA VAL A 20 -10.52 25.93 -15.40
C VAL A 20 -10.59 24.59 -14.66
N GLY A 21 -10.58 23.37 -15.21
CA GLY A 21 -10.54 22.79 -16.55
C GLY A 21 -10.58 21.25 -16.37
N LEU A 22 -10.74 20.45 -17.43
CA LEU A 22 -10.32 19.04 -17.42
C LEU A 22 -10.17 18.49 -18.85
N LEU A 23 -8.99 17.92 -19.15
CA LEU A 23 -8.76 17.00 -20.26
C LEU A 23 -7.58 16.09 -19.90
N VAL A 24 -7.82 14.79 -19.85
CA VAL A 24 -6.80 13.73 -19.78
C VAL A 24 -7.08 12.73 -20.91
N SER A 25 -5.99 12.31 -21.54
CA SER A 25 -5.81 11.58 -22.80
C SER A 25 -5.99 10.06 -22.74
N ILE A 26 -6.21 9.44 -23.91
CA ILE A 26 -5.99 8.00 -24.16
C ILE A 26 -5.28 7.86 -25.52
N THR A 27 -4.12 7.18 -25.59
CA THR A 27 -3.75 6.10 -26.54
C THR A 27 -2.24 5.73 -26.48
N PRO A 28 -1.83 4.49 -26.85
CA PRO A 28 -0.51 3.91 -26.61
C PRO A 28 0.35 3.74 -27.90
N GLN A 29 1.69 3.68 -27.79
CA GLN A 29 2.51 2.96 -28.80
C GLN A 29 3.90 2.51 -28.30
N LYS A 30 4.35 1.38 -28.87
CA LYS A 30 5.46 0.50 -28.50
C LYS A 30 6.81 0.85 -29.20
N SER A 31 7.90 0.45 -28.53
CA SER A 31 9.16 -0.17 -29.02
C SER A 31 10.08 0.55 -30.03
N HIS A 32 11.34 0.84 -29.65
CA HIS A 32 12.55 0.04 -29.96
C HIS A 32 13.84 0.73 -29.46
N ALA A 33 14.88 -0.08 -29.25
CA ALA A 33 16.17 0.23 -28.61
C ALA A 33 17.20 0.89 -29.54
N ALA A 34 18.11 1.71 -28.98
CA ALA A 34 19.53 1.78 -29.37
C ALA A 34 20.36 2.59 -28.34
N PHE A 35 21.51 2.02 -27.98
CA PHE A 35 22.64 2.62 -27.28
C PHE A 35 23.22 3.83 -28.03
N PHE A 36 23.71 4.87 -27.33
CA PHE A 36 25.05 5.48 -27.53
C PHE A 36 25.36 6.46 -26.38
N THR A 37 26.52 6.27 -25.76
CA THR A 37 27.17 7.13 -24.77
C THR A 37 27.88 8.31 -25.44
N THR A 38 27.66 9.56 -25.02
CA THR A 38 28.74 10.55 -24.77
C THR A 38 28.21 11.83 -24.10
N VAL A 39 29.01 12.30 -23.15
CA VAL A 39 28.92 13.51 -22.31
C VAL A 39 28.88 14.79 -23.13
N ILE A 40 28.01 15.78 -22.82
CA ILE A 40 28.23 17.25 -22.62
C ILE A 40 26.90 17.90 -22.13
N ILE A 41 26.94 18.59 -20.97
CA ILE A 41 25.92 19.53 -20.39
C ILE A 41 26.06 20.88 -21.15
N PRO A 42 25.00 21.64 -21.57
CA PRO A 42 23.95 22.21 -20.69
C PRO A 42 22.52 22.40 -21.29
N ALA A 43 21.57 22.72 -20.40
CA ALA A 43 20.28 23.42 -20.59
C ALA A 43 19.02 22.62 -20.19
N ILE A 44 18.71 22.67 -18.90
CA ILE A 44 17.43 22.24 -18.31
C ILE A 44 16.44 23.41 -18.45
N VAL A 45 15.78 23.47 -19.61
CA VAL A 45 14.41 24.00 -19.79
C VAL A 45 13.79 23.15 -20.90
N GLY A 46 13.31 21.97 -20.54
CA GLY A 46 12.79 20.99 -21.50
C GLY A 46 12.87 19.56 -20.97
N GLY A 47 12.07 19.25 -19.96
CA GLY A 47 12.12 17.93 -19.32
C GLY A 47 11.17 17.74 -18.15
N ILE A 48 9.94 18.26 -18.23
CA ILE A 48 8.82 17.80 -17.40
C ILE A 48 7.72 17.31 -18.34
N ALA A 49 8.03 16.24 -19.06
CA ALA A 49 7.06 15.45 -19.78
C ALA A 49 7.62 14.03 -19.89
N THR A 50 7.18 13.14 -19.00
CA THR A 50 6.86 11.71 -19.18
C THR A 50 7.09 10.93 -17.89
N GLY A 51 6.06 10.19 -17.45
CA GLY A 51 6.13 9.24 -16.34
C GLY A 51 5.09 9.50 -15.24
N ALA A 52 3.88 9.01 -15.45
CA ALA A 52 2.81 9.05 -14.46
C ALA A 52 3.20 8.27 -13.18
N ALA A 53 3.36 9.00 -12.07
CA ALA A 53 3.11 8.53 -10.72
C ALA A 53 2.32 9.63 -10.02
N VAL A 54 1.00 9.56 -10.18
CA VAL A 54 0.06 10.52 -9.57
C VAL A 54 0.02 10.22 -8.08
N GLY A 55 0.56 11.15 -7.28
CA GLY A 55 0.42 11.18 -5.82
C GLY A 55 1.76 11.31 -5.09
N THR A 56 2.30 12.54 -5.00
CA THR A 56 2.93 13.14 -3.79
C THR A 56 3.67 14.46 -4.04
N VAL A 57 3.81 14.97 -5.27
CA VAL A 57 4.64 16.18 -5.53
C VAL A 57 3.89 17.53 -5.36
N SER A 58 2.62 17.54 -4.95
CA SER A 58 1.83 18.79 -4.96
C SER A 58 2.15 19.77 -3.81
N GLY A 59 2.70 19.32 -2.68
CA GLY A 59 2.97 20.19 -1.52
C GLY A 59 4.24 21.04 -1.69
N LEU A 60 5.34 20.41 -2.10
CA LEU A 60 6.64 21.08 -2.30
C LEU A 60 6.58 22.13 -3.42
N LEU A 61 5.82 21.84 -4.50
CA LEU A 61 5.62 22.77 -5.61
C LEU A 61 4.79 24.00 -5.19
N GLY A 62 3.82 23.87 -4.28
CA GLY A 62 2.98 24.99 -3.85
C GLY A 62 3.69 25.97 -2.92
N TRP A 63 4.18 25.48 -1.78
CA TRP A 63 4.88 26.33 -0.80
C TRP A 63 6.27 26.76 -1.28
N GLY A 64 7.05 25.86 -1.89
CA GLY A 64 8.40 26.19 -2.36
C GLY A 64 8.41 27.31 -3.40
N LEU A 65 7.47 27.31 -4.35
CA LEU A 65 7.30 28.40 -5.32
C LEU A 65 6.94 29.73 -4.62
N LYS A 66 6.00 29.69 -3.66
CA LYS A 66 5.59 30.89 -2.92
C LYS A 66 6.71 31.45 -2.05
N GLN A 67 7.46 30.59 -1.38
CA GLN A 67 8.61 31.00 -0.59
C GLN A 67 9.72 31.59 -1.47
N ALA A 68 10.00 30.99 -2.63
CA ALA A 68 11.00 31.51 -3.57
C ALA A 68 10.58 32.87 -4.16
N GLU A 69 9.28 33.06 -4.43
CA GLU A 69 8.70 34.34 -4.85
C GLU A 69 8.91 35.42 -3.77
N GLU A 70 8.55 35.14 -2.52
CA GLU A 70 8.69 36.07 -1.40
C GLU A 70 10.16 36.38 -1.07
N ALA A 71 11.05 35.37 -1.07
CA ALA A 71 12.46 35.54 -0.77
C ALA A 71 13.21 36.38 -1.81
N ASN A 72 12.74 36.38 -3.06
CA ASN A 72 13.32 37.16 -4.15
C ASN A 72 12.73 38.57 -4.29
N LYS A 73 11.64 38.88 -3.58
CA LYS A 73 11.02 40.20 -3.59
C LYS A 73 11.92 41.23 -2.91
N THR A 74 12.35 42.25 -3.65
CA THR A 74 13.08 43.39 -3.09
C THR A 74 12.20 44.13 -2.07
N PRO A 75 12.76 44.70 -0.99
CA PRO A 75 11.99 45.60 -0.12
C PRO A 75 11.31 46.71 -0.92
N ASP A 76 10.07 47.04 -0.56
CA ASP A 76 9.32 48.10 -1.22
C ASP A 76 10.02 49.44 -0.96
N LYS A 77 10.13 50.29 -1.99
CA LYS A 77 10.73 51.62 -1.81
C LYS A 77 9.83 52.47 -0.90
N PRO A 78 10.33 53.00 0.23
CA PRO A 78 9.53 53.87 1.09
C PRO A 78 9.46 55.29 0.51
N ASP A 79 8.32 55.97 0.66
CA ASP A 79 8.19 57.37 0.21
C ASP A 79 8.96 58.33 1.13
N LYS A 80 8.96 58.03 2.44
CA LYS A 80 9.71 58.77 3.46
C LYS A 80 10.36 57.80 4.45
N VAL A 81 11.56 58.16 4.91
CA VAL A 81 12.29 57.46 5.97
C VAL A 81 12.39 58.37 7.19
N TRP A 82 11.72 57.99 8.28
CA TRP A 82 11.82 58.63 9.58
C TRP A 82 12.96 58.00 10.38
N ARG A 83 13.71 58.82 11.12
CA ARG A 83 14.78 58.35 11.99
C ARG A 83 14.59 58.83 13.42
N ILE A 84 14.77 57.94 14.38
CA ILE A 84 14.85 58.23 15.81
C ILE A 84 16.21 57.74 16.28
N GLN A 85 16.95 58.61 16.98
CA GLN A 85 18.17 58.24 17.68
C GLN A 85 17.90 58.34 19.18
N ALA A 86 18.16 57.27 19.93
CA ALA A 86 18.01 57.32 21.39
C ALA A 86 19.05 58.28 22.00
N GLY A 87 18.60 59.28 22.75
CA GLY A 87 19.46 60.31 23.37
C GLY A 87 20.20 59.86 24.64
N ARG A 88 20.99 60.77 25.23
CA ARG A 88 21.68 60.55 26.52
C ARG A 88 20.67 60.19 27.63
N GLY A 89 20.94 59.12 28.39
CA GLY A 89 20.09 58.63 29.48
C GLY A 89 19.56 57.20 29.29
N PHE A 90 19.50 56.68 28.07
CA PHE A 90 19.15 55.27 27.81
C PHE A 90 20.35 54.31 27.89
N ASN A 91 21.57 54.85 27.92
CA ASN A 91 22.84 54.13 27.98
C ASN A 91 23.40 53.98 29.41
N GLU A 92 22.78 54.59 30.42
CA GLU A 92 23.33 54.67 31.79
C GLU A 92 22.69 53.69 32.78
N PHE A 93 21.49 53.16 32.49
CA PHE A 93 20.70 52.36 33.44
C PHE A 93 20.48 50.92 32.96
N PRO A 94 21.43 49.99 33.18
CA PRO A 94 21.38 48.63 32.62
C PRO A 94 20.29 47.72 33.20
N ASN A 95 19.68 48.08 34.33
CA ASN A 95 18.62 47.30 34.98
C ASN A 95 17.22 47.93 34.87
N LYS A 96 17.10 49.08 34.18
CA LYS A 96 15.82 49.77 34.05
C LYS A 96 14.96 49.11 32.98
N GLU A 97 13.66 49.00 33.28
CA GLU A 97 12.66 48.55 32.33
C GLU A 97 11.97 49.75 31.68
N TYR A 98 12.00 49.81 30.35
CA TYR A 98 11.43 50.89 29.55
C TYR A 98 10.24 50.38 28.73
N ASP A 99 9.20 51.20 28.58
CA ASP A 99 8.13 50.98 27.59
C ASP A 99 8.62 51.53 26.25
N LEU A 100 8.97 50.63 25.32
CA LEU A 100 9.54 50.99 24.01
C LEU A 100 8.57 51.83 23.18
N TYR A 101 7.27 51.52 23.25
CA TYR A 101 6.27 52.23 22.48
C TYR A 101 6.11 53.66 23.00
N LYS A 102 5.85 53.83 24.31
CA LYS A 102 5.65 55.17 24.88
C LYS A 102 6.91 56.02 24.80
N SER A 103 8.07 55.43 25.08
CA SER A 103 9.33 56.19 25.22
C SER A 103 9.89 56.66 23.88
N LEU A 104 9.70 55.89 22.80
CA LEU A 104 10.37 56.14 21.52
C LEU A 104 9.39 56.09 20.33
N LEU A 105 8.69 54.97 20.16
CA LEU A 105 7.96 54.71 18.91
C LEU A 105 6.72 55.60 18.72
N SER A 106 6.03 55.98 19.81
CA SER A 106 4.77 56.75 19.77
C SER A 106 4.91 58.12 19.08
N SER A 107 6.12 58.67 18.99
CA SER A 107 6.39 59.94 18.30
C SER A 107 6.28 59.85 16.77
N LYS A 108 6.45 58.64 16.20
CA LYS A 108 6.49 58.37 14.76
C LYS A 108 5.61 57.19 14.32
N ILE A 109 4.82 56.63 15.23
CA ILE A 109 3.78 55.65 14.92
C ILE A 109 2.42 56.31 15.18
N ASP A 110 1.68 56.55 14.11
CA ASP A 110 0.31 57.05 14.18
C ASP A 110 -0.64 55.88 14.43
N GLY A 111 -1.83 56.18 14.96
CA GLY A 111 -2.90 55.20 15.12
C GLY A 111 -4.25 55.81 14.81
N GLY A 112 -5.16 54.98 14.31
CA GLY A 112 -6.50 55.41 13.94
C GLY A 112 -7.48 54.25 13.84
N TRP A 113 -8.71 54.56 13.44
CA TRP A 113 -9.79 53.60 13.31
C TRP A 113 -10.03 53.24 11.84
N ASP A 114 -9.93 51.96 11.50
CA ASP A 114 -10.31 51.46 10.18
C ASP A 114 -11.80 51.08 10.20
N TRP A 115 -12.64 51.91 9.60
CA TRP A 115 -14.09 51.71 9.56
C TRP A 115 -14.50 50.40 8.88
N GLY A 116 -13.80 50.01 7.81
CA GLY A 116 -14.12 48.80 7.05
C GLY A 116 -13.90 47.51 7.84
N ASN A 117 -12.88 47.47 8.68
CA ASN A 117 -12.58 46.32 9.54
C ASN A 117 -13.08 46.49 10.99
N ALA A 118 -13.65 47.65 11.33
CA ALA A 118 -14.11 48.02 12.68
C ALA A 118 -13.05 47.75 13.77
N ALA A 119 -11.82 48.21 13.51
CA ALA A 119 -10.73 48.03 14.47
C ALA A 119 -9.74 49.20 14.46
N ARG A 120 -9.11 49.40 15.62
CA ARG A 120 -7.94 50.28 15.73
C ARG A 120 -6.74 49.60 15.08
N HIS A 121 -5.96 50.40 14.35
CA HIS A 121 -4.73 49.96 13.71
C HIS A 121 -3.66 51.07 13.78
N TYR A 122 -2.40 50.69 13.56
CA TYR A 122 -1.24 51.57 13.65
C TYR A 122 -0.39 51.50 12.39
N TRP A 123 0.33 52.58 12.08
CA TRP A 123 1.23 52.66 10.93
C TRP A 123 2.33 53.71 11.15
N VAL A 124 3.40 53.67 10.36
CA VAL A 124 4.44 54.71 10.39
C VAL A 124 3.86 56.08 10.01
N LYS A 125 4.30 57.13 10.69
CA LYS A 125 3.80 58.49 10.51
C LYS A 125 3.70 58.89 9.04
N GLY A 126 2.50 59.32 8.64
CA GLY A 126 2.20 59.75 7.27
C GLY A 126 1.84 58.66 6.26
N GLY A 127 1.67 57.39 6.69
CA GLY A 127 1.12 56.30 5.87
C GLY A 127 1.90 54.98 5.94
N GLN A 128 1.26 53.88 5.53
CA GLN A 128 1.82 52.51 5.54
C GLN A 128 3.00 52.32 4.54
N TRP A 129 3.27 53.33 3.72
CA TRP A 129 4.31 53.32 2.71
C TRP A 129 5.62 54.02 3.14
N ASN A 130 5.72 54.41 4.40
CA ASN A 130 6.89 55.07 4.97
C ASN A 130 7.69 54.10 5.86
N LYS A 131 8.97 54.38 6.07
CA LYS A 131 9.87 53.59 6.93
C LYS A 131 10.21 54.36 8.21
N LEU A 132 10.38 53.65 9.33
CA LEU A 132 10.89 54.16 10.60
C LEU A 132 12.13 53.38 11.02
N GLU A 133 13.25 54.07 11.16
CA GLU A 133 14.51 53.53 11.68
C GLU A 133 14.76 54.08 13.08
N VAL A 134 15.00 53.20 14.05
CA VAL A 134 15.30 53.55 15.44
C VAL A 134 16.69 53.03 15.80
N ASP A 135 17.65 53.94 15.95
CA ASP A 135 19.02 53.61 16.34
C ASP A 135 19.22 53.81 17.85
N MET A 136 19.47 52.70 18.54
CA MET A 136 19.69 52.58 19.99
C MET A 136 20.92 51.73 20.30
N LYS A 137 21.92 51.65 19.41
CA LYS A 137 23.08 50.75 19.55
C LYS A 137 23.78 50.79 20.92
N ASP A 138 23.78 51.95 21.59
CA ASP A 138 24.41 52.14 22.90
C ASP A 138 23.45 52.05 24.09
N ALA A 139 22.14 51.89 23.84
CA ALA A 139 21.16 51.76 24.90
C ALA A 139 21.29 50.41 25.62
N VAL A 140 21.16 50.45 26.95
CA VAL A 140 21.21 49.27 27.82
C VAL A 140 19.91 49.18 28.63
N GLY A 141 19.63 48.02 29.23
CA GLY A 141 18.38 47.79 29.95
C GLY A 141 17.43 46.86 29.22
N THR A 142 16.19 46.84 29.68
CA THR A 142 15.14 45.99 29.14
C THR A 142 14.03 46.84 28.54
N TYR A 143 13.73 46.65 27.26
CA TYR A 143 12.71 47.38 26.52
C TYR A 143 11.52 46.49 26.24
N LYS A 144 10.33 46.95 26.62
CA LYS A 144 9.09 46.21 26.49
C LYS A 144 8.24 46.81 25.39
N LEU A 145 7.78 45.97 24.47
CA LEU A 145 6.74 46.32 23.51
C LEU A 145 5.51 45.47 23.83
N SER A 146 4.44 46.09 24.32
CA SER A 146 3.24 45.38 24.77
C SER A 146 2.00 46.14 24.32
N GLY A 147 1.12 45.49 23.56
CA GLY A 147 -0.17 46.05 23.13
C GLY A 147 -0.13 46.79 21.78
N LEU A 148 0.95 46.70 21.02
CA LEU A 148 0.98 47.19 19.63
C LEU A 148 0.24 46.18 18.75
N ARG A 149 -1.09 46.32 18.67
CA ARG A 149 -1.98 45.42 17.92
C ARG A 149 -2.43 46.04 16.61
N ASN A 150 -2.49 45.23 15.56
CA ASN A 150 -2.83 45.61 14.20
C ASN A 150 -1.89 46.71 13.68
N TYR A 151 -0.59 46.51 13.82
CA TYR A 151 0.38 47.35 13.13
C TYR A 151 0.34 47.01 11.63
N THR A 152 -0.33 47.84 10.85
CA THR A 152 -0.70 47.58 9.44
C THR A 152 0.33 48.01 8.41
N GLY A 153 1.46 48.55 8.85
CA GLY A 153 2.58 48.78 7.95
C GLY A 153 3.28 50.11 8.10
N GLY A 154 4.17 50.30 7.14
CA GLY A 154 5.36 51.10 7.24
C GLY A 154 6.48 50.28 7.86
N ASP A 155 7.61 50.19 7.16
CA ASP A 155 8.73 49.35 7.60
C ASP A 155 9.28 49.88 8.91
N LEU A 156 9.60 48.99 9.85
CA LEU A 156 10.06 49.33 11.18
C LEU A 156 11.36 48.61 11.51
N ASP A 157 12.44 49.37 11.65
CA ASP A 157 13.76 48.83 12.01
C ASP A 157 14.15 49.36 13.38
N VAL A 158 14.21 48.50 14.39
CA VAL A 158 14.63 48.86 15.75
C VAL A 158 15.96 48.18 16.08
N ASN A 159 17.01 48.98 16.19
CA ASN A 159 18.36 48.51 16.46
C ASN A 159 18.80 48.84 17.90
N MET A 160 18.94 47.82 18.74
CA MET A 160 19.21 47.89 20.18
C MET A 160 20.18 46.78 20.65
N GLN A 161 21.31 46.63 19.95
CA GLN A 161 22.24 45.50 20.08
C GLN A 161 22.76 45.21 21.51
N LYS A 162 22.73 46.19 22.41
CA LYS A 162 23.18 46.04 23.81
C LYS A 162 22.04 45.86 24.82
N ALA A 163 20.78 45.89 24.39
CA ALA A 163 19.62 45.83 25.26
C ALA A 163 18.80 44.54 25.07
N THR A 164 18.04 44.18 26.10
CA THR A 164 17.08 43.07 26.04
C THR A 164 15.72 43.58 25.55
N LEU A 165 15.16 42.95 24.54
CA LEU A 165 13.79 43.19 24.07
C LEU A 165 12.83 42.16 24.69
N ARG A 166 11.74 42.64 25.27
CA ARG A 166 10.60 41.81 25.69
C ARG A 166 9.40 42.14 24.80
N LEU A 167 9.05 41.19 23.94
CA LEU A 167 7.86 41.25 23.09
C LEU A 167 6.67 40.68 23.87
N GLY A 168 5.85 41.58 24.39
CA GLY A 168 4.71 41.28 25.22
C GLY A 168 5.01 41.39 26.71
N GLN A 169 3.99 41.72 27.49
CA GLN A 169 3.98 41.61 28.95
C GLN A 169 2.52 41.45 29.41
N PHE A 170 1.80 42.56 29.59
CA PHE A 170 0.38 42.56 29.92
C PHE A 170 -0.52 42.21 28.71
N ASN A 171 -0.05 42.52 27.49
CA ASN A 171 -0.77 42.23 26.25
C ASN A 171 0.21 41.75 25.16
N GLY A 172 -0.31 41.11 24.13
CA GLY A 172 0.45 40.68 22.97
C GLY A 172 0.60 41.77 21.91
N ASN A 173 1.29 41.42 20.82
CA ASN A 173 1.53 42.31 19.68
C ASN A 173 1.08 41.66 18.39
N SER A 174 0.74 42.47 17.38
CA SER A 174 0.50 41.96 16.04
C SER A 174 0.97 42.89 14.94
N PHE A 175 1.63 42.29 13.95
CA PHE A 175 2.22 42.95 12.79
C PHE A 175 1.56 42.40 11.54
N THR A 176 1.05 43.27 10.68
CA THR A 176 0.29 42.92 9.49
C THR A 176 0.49 43.95 8.38
N SER A 177 -0.13 43.73 7.24
CA SER A 177 -0.15 44.67 6.12
C SER A 177 -1.58 44.89 5.64
N PHE A 178 -1.78 45.88 4.78
CA PHE A 178 -2.97 45.94 3.94
C PHE A 178 -2.61 45.61 2.50
N LYS A 179 -3.46 44.83 1.86
CA LYS A 179 -3.45 44.59 0.43
C LYS A 179 -3.88 45.87 -0.28
N ASP A 180 -2.92 46.53 -0.90
CA ASP A 180 -3.08 47.72 -1.73
C ASP A 180 -2.74 47.40 -3.19
N SER A 181 -2.83 48.38 -4.09
CA SER A 181 -2.51 48.18 -5.51
C SER A 181 -1.02 47.87 -5.78
N ALA A 182 -0.16 48.04 -4.77
CA ALA A 182 1.26 47.73 -4.86
C ALA A 182 1.60 46.37 -4.21
N ASP A 183 0.61 45.66 -3.66
CA ASP A 183 0.75 44.39 -2.93
C ASP A 183 1.94 44.42 -1.95
N ARG A 184 2.04 45.49 -1.17
CA ARG A 184 3.21 45.75 -0.31
C ARG A 184 3.40 44.69 0.76
N THR A 185 4.64 44.54 1.19
CA THR A 185 5.04 43.67 2.29
C THR A 185 5.50 44.53 3.47
N THR A 186 4.86 44.42 4.63
CA THR A 186 5.35 45.09 5.84
C THR A 186 6.58 44.35 6.36
N ARG A 187 7.71 45.06 6.53
CA ARG A 187 8.93 44.51 7.15
C ARG A 187 9.15 45.11 8.53
N VAL A 188 9.26 44.25 9.54
CA VAL A 188 9.53 44.66 10.91
C VAL A 188 10.76 43.93 11.40
N ASP A 189 11.80 44.68 11.75
CA ASP A 189 13.10 44.15 12.12
C ASP A 189 13.48 44.63 13.53
N PHE A 190 13.76 43.67 14.42
CA PHE A 190 14.31 43.91 15.75
C PHE A 190 15.71 43.32 15.84
N ASN A 191 16.69 44.13 16.20
CA ASN A 191 18.07 43.71 16.43
C ASN A 191 18.46 44.01 17.89
N ALA A 192 18.53 43.00 18.74
CA ALA A 192 18.72 43.15 20.19
C ALA A 192 19.83 42.24 20.74
N LYS A 193 20.17 42.40 22.02
CA LYS A 193 21.06 41.47 22.72
C LYS A 193 20.35 40.12 22.97
N ASN A 194 19.17 40.20 23.61
CA ASN A 194 18.27 39.09 23.87
C ASN A 194 16.85 39.47 23.44
N ILE A 195 16.08 38.51 22.96
CA ILE A 195 14.65 38.69 22.67
C ILE A 195 13.85 37.66 23.47
N SER A 196 12.96 38.12 24.33
CA SER A 196 11.99 37.27 25.03
C SER A 196 10.58 37.57 24.53
N ILE A 197 9.87 36.55 24.05
CA ILE A 197 8.48 36.63 23.66
C ILE A 197 7.64 36.14 24.84
N ASP A 198 7.05 37.07 25.58
CA ASP A 198 6.41 36.77 26.87
C ASP A 198 4.87 36.67 26.77
N ASN A 199 4.29 37.05 25.64
CA ASN A 199 2.85 37.01 25.38
C ASN A 199 2.59 36.65 23.90
N PHE A 200 1.32 36.64 23.46
CA PHE A 200 1.00 36.28 22.08
C PHE A 200 1.63 37.24 21.06
N LEU A 201 2.06 36.70 19.93
CA LEU A 201 2.64 37.42 18.80
C LEU A 201 1.98 36.92 17.51
N GLU A 202 1.16 37.76 16.87
CA GLU A 202 0.49 37.41 15.63
C GLU A 202 1.14 38.11 14.43
N ILE A 203 1.46 37.35 13.39
CA ILE A 203 2.15 37.83 12.18
C ILE A 203 1.22 37.65 10.98
N ASN A 204 1.00 38.73 10.26
CA ASN A 204 0.03 38.90 9.17
C ASN A 204 -1.42 38.60 9.58
N ASN A 205 -1.78 38.96 10.81
CA ASN A 205 -3.12 38.72 11.34
C ASN A 205 -4.20 39.51 10.56
N ARG A 206 -5.44 39.02 10.65
CA ARG A 206 -6.60 39.77 10.16
C ARG A 206 -6.82 41.01 11.04
N VAL A 207 -7.01 42.16 10.41
CA VAL A 207 -7.41 43.37 11.11
C VAL A 207 -8.92 43.30 11.42
N GLY A 208 -9.28 43.36 12.70
CA GLY A 208 -10.67 43.41 13.15
C GLY A 208 -11.57 42.28 12.61
N SER A 209 -12.72 42.65 12.04
CA SER A 209 -13.64 41.70 11.40
C SER A 209 -13.07 41.08 10.12
N GLY A 210 -12.11 41.76 9.48
CA GLY A 210 -11.62 41.46 8.13
C GLY A 210 -12.65 41.61 7.03
N ALA A 211 -13.76 42.32 7.25
CA ALA A 211 -14.74 42.63 6.19
C ALA A 211 -14.17 43.64 5.18
N GLY A 212 -13.37 44.60 5.65
CA GLY A 212 -12.72 45.64 4.86
C GLY A 212 -11.46 45.16 4.15
N ARG A 213 -10.40 45.98 4.21
CA ARG A 213 -9.12 45.70 3.54
C ARG A 213 -8.50 44.41 4.09
N LYS A 214 -8.04 43.56 3.17
CA LYS A 214 -7.41 42.27 3.46
C LYS A 214 -5.92 42.46 3.74
N ALA A 215 -5.30 41.51 4.44
CA ALA A 215 -3.85 41.49 4.60
C ALA A 215 -3.16 41.05 3.29
N SER A 216 -1.94 41.55 3.06
CA SER A 216 -1.05 41.12 1.98
C SER A 216 -0.05 40.12 2.54
N SER A 217 1.20 40.53 2.78
CA SER A 217 2.27 39.73 3.38
C SER A 217 2.99 40.53 4.46
N THR A 218 3.63 39.84 5.41
CA THR A 218 4.42 40.45 6.48
C THR A 218 5.68 39.63 6.76
N VAL A 219 6.82 40.31 6.87
CA VAL A 219 8.09 39.71 7.28
C VAL A 219 8.48 40.30 8.63
N LEU A 220 8.58 39.46 9.65
CA LEU A 220 9.12 39.82 10.96
C LEU A 220 10.51 39.20 11.11
N THR A 221 11.53 40.02 11.36
CA THR A 221 12.89 39.56 11.65
C THR A 221 13.23 39.83 13.11
N LEU A 222 13.54 38.76 13.83
CA LEU A 222 14.06 38.81 15.19
C LEU A 222 15.53 38.40 15.16
N GLN A 223 16.41 39.37 15.36
CA GLN A 223 17.85 39.17 15.44
C GLN A 223 18.31 39.42 16.88
N ALA A 224 18.92 38.40 17.48
CA ALA A 224 19.49 38.48 18.82
C ALA A 224 20.96 38.03 18.81
N SER A 225 21.84 38.68 19.57
CA SER A 225 23.23 38.23 19.68
C SER A 225 23.42 37.06 20.64
N GLU A 226 22.54 36.89 21.64
CA GLU A 226 22.64 35.83 22.65
C GLU A 226 21.56 34.75 22.50
N GLY A 227 20.28 35.12 22.56
CA GLY A 227 19.19 34.15 22.54
C GLY A 227 17.83 34.73 22.19
N ILE A 228 16.98 33.91 21.58
CA ILE A 228 15.55 34.17 21.40
C ILE A 228 14.78 33.12 22.18
N THR A 229 14.00 33.56 23.17
CA THR A 229 13.22 32.66 24.04
C THR A 229 11.74 33.04 24.02
N SER A 230 10.86 32.10 24.35
CA SER A 230 9.45 32.43 24.65
C SER A 230 8.96 31.81 25.95
N GLY A 231 7.98 32.48 26.58
CA GLY A 231 7.24 31.93 27.71
C GLY A 231 6.32 30.78 27.30
N LYS A 232 5.94 29.92 28.25
CA LYS A 232 5.06 28.75 27.98
C LYS A 232 3.67 29.13 27.43
N ASN A 233 3.18 30.32 27.76
CA ASN A 233 1.87 30.82 27.31
C ASN A 233 1.98 31.77 26.12
N ALA A 234 3.19 31.98 25.59
CA ALA A 234 3.41 32.87 24.46
C ALA A 234 3.10 32.13 23.16
N GLU A 235 1.91 32.37 22.61
CA GLU A 235 1.51 31.82 21.32
C GLU A 235 2.04 32.67 20.17
N ILE A 236 2.78 32.06 19.25
CA ILE A 236 3.29 32.74 18.05
C ILE A 236 2.47 32.24 16.86
N SER A 237 1.59 33.08 16.33
CA SER A 237 0.67 32.72 15.24
C SER A 237 1.10 33.36 13.92
N LEU A 238 1.38 32.53 12.92
CA LEU A 238 1.66 32.93 11.55
C LEU A 238 0.42 32.65 10.68
N TYR A 239 -0.10 33.69 10.04
CA TYR A 239 -1.19 33.59 9.08
C TYR A 239 -0.66 33.47 7.64
N ASP A 240 -1.56 33.38 6.66
CA ASP A 240 -1.20 33.34 5.24
C ASP A 240 -0.32 34.55 4.87
N GLY A 241 0.78 34.34 4.16
CA GLY A 241 1.75 35.39 3.78
C GLY A 241 2.65 35.89 4.90
N ALA A 242 2.71 35.18 6.04
CA ALA A 242 3.60 35.52 7.15
C ALA A 242 4.95 34.80 7.06
N THR A 243 6.04 35.57 7.17
CA THR A 243 7.40 35.04 7.31
C THR A 243 8.02 35.54 8.63
N LEU A 244 8.57 34.62 9.42
CA LEU A 244 9.34 34.90 10.64
C LEU A 244 10.80 34.49 10.46
N ASN A 245 11.69 35.46 10.38
CA ASN A 245 13.14 35.24 10.33
C ASN A 245 13.72 35.29 11.74
N LEU A 246 14.48 34.26 12.12
CA LEU A 246 15.16 34.16 13.41
C LEU A 246 16.66 34.05 13.17
N ALA A 247 17.43 34.96 13.77
CA ALA A 247 18.88 34.97 13.72
C ALA A 247 19.43 35.12 15.14
N SER A 248 20.11 34.09 15.65
CA SER A 248 20.59 34.03 17.04
C SER A 248 21.59 32.89 17.24
N ASN A 249 22.31 32.90 18.36
CA ASN A 249 23.08 31.72 18.78
C ASN A 249 22.16 30.57 19.19
N SER A 250 20.99 30.85 19.76
CA SER A 250 20.01 29.83 20.14
C SER A 250 18.57 30.34 20.07
N VAL A 251 17.64 29.42 19.77
CA VAL A 251 16.20 29.69 19.72
C VAL A 251 15.46 28.64 20.55
N LYS A 252 14.68 29.08 21.54
CA LYS A 252 13.88 28.21 22.42
C LYS A 252 12.47 28.76 22.57
N LEU A 253 11.53 28.26 21.77
CA LEU A 253 10.14 28.68 21.79
C LEU A 253 9.32 27.68 22.61
N MET A 254 8.96 28.04 23.84
CA MET A 254 8.32 27.15 24.82
C MET A 254 6.79 27.12 24.70
N GLY A 255 6.18 28.19 24.20
CA GLY A 255 4.75 28.25 23.90
C GLY A 255 4.39 27.63 22.54
N ASN A 256 3.10 27.64 22.20
CA ASN A 256 2.63 27.10 20.93
C ASN A 256 3.04 28.00 19.76
N VAL A 257 3.71 27.43 18.77
CA VAL A 257 3.97 28.08 17.50
C VAL A 257 2.94 27.56 16.50
N TRP A 258 2.08 28.42 15.99
CA TRP A 258 1.00 28.07 15.08
C TRP A 258 1.27 28.60 13.69
N MET A 259 1.55 27.70 12.74
CA MET A 259 1.80 28.03 11.34
C MET A 259 0.54 27.79 10.49
N GLY A 260 0.22 28.74 9.62
CA GLY A 260 -0.88 28.62 8.66
C GLY A 260 -2.27 28.71 9.29
N ARG A 261 -2.44 29.58 10.29
CA ARG A 261 -3.72 29.76 11.00
C ARG A 261 -4.83 30.30 10.08
N LEU A 262 -6.08 29.99 10.39
CA LEU A 262 -7.23 30.46 9.63
C LEU A 262 -7.38 31.99 9.75
N GLN A 263 -7.07 32.69 8.66
CA GLN A 263 -7.06 34.16 8.66
C GLN A 263 -8.48 34.74 8.64
N TYR A 264 -9.41 34.15 7.89
CA TYR A 264 -10.80 34.60 7.77
C TYR A 264 -11.79 33.48 8.06
N VAL A 265 -12.87 33.83 8.77
CA VAL A 265 -13.96 32.88 9.06
C VAL A 265 -14.57 32.38 7.75
N GLY A 266 -14.68 31.06 7.59
CA GLY A 266 -15.25 30.42 6.40
C GLY A 266 -14.27 30.19 5.23
N ALA A 267 -13.03 30.69 5.31
CA ALA A 267 -12.01 30.50 4.26
C ALA A 267 -11.27 29.15 4.37
N TYR A 268 -12.00 28.07 4.66
CA TYR A 268 -11.43 26.73 4.93
C TYR A 268 -10.72 26.10 3.70
N LEU A 269 -11.06 26.55 2.50
CA LEU A 269 -10.50 26.02 1.25
C LEU A 269 -9.23 26.75 0.78
N ALA A 270 -8.91 27.91 1.37
CA ALA A 270 -7.72 28.67 0.98
C ALA A 270 -6.46 28.02 1.59
N PRO A 271 -5.44 27.68 0.78
CA PRO A 271 -4.14 27.27 1.31
C PRO A 271 -3.52 28.48 2.02
N SER A 272 -3.10 28.27 3.27
CA SER A 272 -2.42 29.28 4.09
C SER A 272 -0.93 28.99 4.08
N TYR A 273 -0.14 29.88 3.48
CA TYR A 273 1.30 29.75 3.38
C TYR A 273 1.99 30.51 4.50
N SER A 274 2.93 29.87 5.17
CA SER A 274 3.73 30.54 6.22
C SER A 274 5.13 29.97 6.28
N THR A 275 6.08 30.80 6.69
CA THR A 275 7.50 30.44 6.72
C THR A 275 8.13 30.83 8.05
N ILE A 276 8.85 29.90 8.67
CA ILE A 276 9.81 30.23 9.73
C ILE A 276 11.21 29.96 9.18
N ASN A 277 12.06 30.98 9.17
CA ASN A 277 13.41 30.87 8.69
C ASN A 277 14.39 30.95 9.86
N THR A 278 15.06 29.84 10.13
CA THR A 278 16.10 29.68 11.17
C THR A 278 17.48 29.42 10.57
N SER A 279 17.66 29.65 9.26
CA SER A 279 18.93 29.43 8.56
C SER A 279 20.12 30.16 9.18
N LYS A 280 19.88 31.30 9.86
CA LYS A 280 20.88 32.12 10.54
C LYS A 280 21.03 31.80 12.04
N VAL A 281 20.45 30.70 12.51
CA VAL A 281 20.65 30.22 13.88
C VAL A 281 21.88 29.33 13.93
N ALA A 282 22.91 29.75 14.69
CA ALA A 282 24.18 29.02 14.76
C ALA A 282 24.10 27.75 15.62
N GLY A 283 23.31 27.78 16.71
CA GLY A 283 23.10 26.66 17.60
C GLY A 283 21.79 25.90 17.34
N GLU A 284 21.24 25.31 18.40
CA GLU A 284 20.03 24.49 18.32
C GLU A 284 18.75 25.34 18.29
N VAL A 285 17.81 24.90 17.46
CA VAL A 285 16.45 25.41 17.42
C VAL A 285 15.54 24.43 18.15
N ASN A 286 14.78 24.93 19.13
CA ASN A 286 13.85 24.13 19.90
C ASN A 286 12.44 24.76 19.88
N PHE A 287 11.51 24.03 19.27
CA PHE A 287 10.07 24.28 19.35
C PHE A 287 9.46 23.28 20.34
N ASN A 288 8.92 23.76 21.46
CA ASN A 288 8.26 22.85 22.41
C ASN A 288 6.94 22.30 21.85
N HIS A 289 6.14 23.14 21.19
CA HIS A 289 4.88 22.77 20.57
C HIS A 289 4.71 23.52 19.25
N LEU A 290 4.55 22.79 18.15
CA LEU A 290 4.30 23.31 16.82
C LEU A 290 2.93 22.81 16.32
N THR A 291 2.06 23.73 15.93
CA THR A 291 0.76 23.44 15.31
C THR A 291 0.79 23.92 13.86
N VAL A 292 0.32 23.09 12.92
CA VAL A 292 0.26 23.46 11.49
C VAL A 292 -1.16 23.29 10.97
N GLY A 293 -1.71 24.39 10.46
CA GLY A 293 -3.07 24.48 9.94
C GLY A 293 -4.12 24.68 11.02
N ASP A 294 -5.26 25.21 10.60
CA ASP A 294 -6.45 25.43 11.41
C ASP A 294 -7.67 25.35 10.49
N ARG A 295 -8.28 24.17 10.38
CA ARG A 295 -9.43 23.91 9.50
C ARG A 295 -9.20 24.29 8.03
N ASN A 296 -7.94 24.31 7.59
CA ASN A 296 -7.54 24.72 6.25
C ASN A 296 -6.44 23.81 5.67
N ALA A 297 -6.20 23.93 4.37
CA ALA A 297 -5.11 23.21 3.69
C ALA A 297 -3.78 23.95 3.82
N ALA A 298 -3.38 24.31 5.05
CA ALA A 298 -2.13 25.05 5.29
C ALA A 298 -0.91 24.33 4.71
N GLN A 299 0.00 25.11 4.13
CA GLN A 299 1.28 24.64 3.62
C GLN A 299 2.37 25.50 4.28
N ALA A 300 2.93 24.97 5.36
CA ALA A 300 3.96 25.62 6.15
C ALA A 300 5.34 25.14 5.72
N GLY A 301 6.36 25.97 5.95
CA GLY A 301 7.73 25.50 5.87
C GLY A 301 8.70 26.16 6.84
N ILE A 302 9.66 25.36 7.27
CA ILE A 302 10.76 25.76 8.14
C ILE A 302 12.04 25.63 7.33
N ILE A 303 12.69 26.76 7.07
CA ILE A 303 14.07 26.77 6.56
C ILE A 303 14.95 26.60 7.80
N ALA A 304 15.40 25.38 8.02
CA ALA A 304 15.98 24.93 9.27
C ALA A 304 17.47 25.27 9.37
N SER A 305 17.97 25.45 10.60
CA SER A 305 19.40 25.26 10.86
C SER A 305 19.73 23.76 10.85
N LYS A 306 21.00 23.40 11.04
CA LYS A 306 21.45 22.00 11.02
C LYS A 306 20.72 21.09 12.01
N LYS A 307 20.27 21.63 13.16
CA LYS A 307 19.65 20.85 14.25
C LYS A 307 18.34 21.49 14.67
N THR A 308 17.24 20.80 14.38
CA THR A 308 15.89 21.22 14.75
C THR A 308 15.26 20.21 15.69
N TYR A 309 14.79 20.68 16.84
CA TYR A 309 14.04 19.90 17.81
C TYR A 309 12.61 20.40 17.90
N ILE A 310 11.65 19.48 17.80
CA ILE A 310 10.22 19.72 17.96
C ILE A 310 9.71 18.77 19.04
N GLY A 311 9.09 19.29 20.09
CA GLY A 311 8.47 18.48 21.14
C GLY A 311 7.22 17.78 20.62
N THR A 312 6.12 18.52 20.54
CA THR A 312 4.86 18.04 19.94
C THR A 312 4.60 18.75 18.61
N LEU A 313 4.34 17.98 17.56
CA LEU A 313 3.86 18.46 16.27
C LEU A 313 2.40 18.07 16.08
N ASP A 314 1.51 19.05 15.98
CA ASP A 314 0.09 18.85 15.67
C ASP A 314 -0.20 19.31 14.23
N LEU A 315 -0.55 18.38 13.36
CA LEU A 315 -0.93 18.66 11.98
C LEU A 315 -2.45 18.63 11.82
N TRP A 316 -3.04 19.61 11.14
CA TRP A 316 -4.41 19.48 10.67
C TRP A 316 -4.52 18.39 9.58
N GLN A 317 -5.68 17.75 9.44
CA GLN A 317 -5.92 16.62 8.53
C GLN A 317 -5.55 16.87 7.05
N SER A 318 -5.41 18.13 6.64
CA SER A 318 -4.99 18.54 5.28
C SER A 318 -3.76 19.47 5.28
N ALA A 319 -3.03 19.57 6.40
CA ALA A 319 -1.86 20.42 6.51
C ALA A 319 -0.60 19.73 5.96
N GLY A 320 0.28 20.52 5.34
CA GLY A 320 1.63 20.12 4.98
C GLY A 320 2.67 20.95 5.74
N LEU A 321 3.73 20.29 6.23
CA LEU A 321 4.90 20.93 6.81
C LEU A 321 6.16 20.50 6.05
N ASN A 322 6.91 21.47 5.54
CA ASN A 322 8.18 21.26 4.85
C ASN A 322 9.35 21.73 5.72
N ILE A 323 10.22 20.84 6.18
CA ILE A 323 11.42 21.20 6.96
C ILE A 323 12.65 21.04 6.06
N ILE A 324 13.19 22.15 5.58
CA ILE A 324 14.35 22.17 4.68
C ILE A 324 15.61 22.40 5.49
N ALA A 325 16.46 21.38 5.59
CA ALA A 325 17.78 21.43 6.18
C ALA A 325 18.82 22.03 5.19
N PRO A 326 19.93 22.61 5.70
CA PRO A 326 20.95 23.23 4.85
C PRO A 326 21.71 22.19 4.01
N PRO A 327 22.15 22.55 2.79
CA PRO A 327 23.02 21.69 1.99
C PRO A 327 24.44 21.61 2.56
N GLU A 328 25.26 20.72 2.00
CA GLU A 328 26.69 20.66 2.29
C GLU A 328 27.36 22.02 1.97
N GLY A 329 28.05 22.62 2.95
CA GLY A 329 28.59 23.98 2.85
C GLY A 329 27.66 25.11 3.32
N GLY A 330 26.44 24.80 3.76
CA GLY A 330 25.48 25.78 4.30
C GLY A 330 24.72 26.58 3.25
N TYR A 331 23.78 27.42 3.69
CA TYR A 331 23.08 28.34 2.80
C TYR A 331 24.03 29.43 2.32
N LYS A 332 24.02 29.72 1.02
CA LYS A 332 24.79 30.82 0.44
C LYS A 332 23.96 32.10 0.45
N ASP A 333 24.59 33.22 0.78
CA ASP A 333 23.98 34.53 0.59
C ASP A 333 23.86 34.86 -0.91
N LYS A 334 22.82 35.63 -1.26
CA LYS A 334 22.62 36.13 -2.62
C LYS A 334 23.87 36.93 -3.04
N PRO A 335 24.45 36.71 -4.24
CA PRO A 335 25.57 37.51 -4.71
C PRO A 335 25.15 38.99 -4.76
N ASN A 336 25.88 39.84 -4.04
CA ASN A 336 25.65 41.29 -4.06
C ASN A 336 25.98 41.81 -5.46
N ASN A 337 24.95 42.24 -6.21
CA ASN A 337 25.11 43.01 -7.43
C ASN A 337 25.48 44.47 -7.09
N THR A 338 26.62 44.65 -6.40
CA THR A 338 27.29 45.95 -6.33
C THR A 338 28.26 46.01 -7.50
N ASN A 339 27.92 46.78 -8.53
CA ASN A 339 28.85 47.17 -9.59
C ASN A 339 30.09 47.77 -8.93
N SER A 340 31.16 46.98 -8.85
CA SER A 340 32.47 47.48 -8.46
C SER A 340 33.02 48.26 -9.66
N GLN A 341 33.05 49.58 -9.54
CA GLN A 341 33.94 50.40 -10.34
C GLN A 341 35.37 49.95 -10.04
N SER A 342 36.01 49.29 -11.00
CA SER A 342 37.47 49.27 -11.11
C SER A 342 37.83 49.38 -12.58
N GLY A 343 38.43 50.51 -12.95
CA GLY A 343 38.88 50.76 -14.31
C GLY A 343 40.12 49.94 -14.67
N ALA A 344 40.20 49.52 -15.93
CA ALA A 344 41.44 49.32 -16.68
C ALA A 344 41.14 49.22 -18.20
N LYS A 345 41.62 50.26 -18.91
CA LYS A 345 42.19 50.35 -20.28
C LYS A 345 41.75 49.41 -21.43
N ASN A 346 41.50 50.09 -22.56
CA ASN A 346 41.49 49.61 -23.95
C ASN A 346 42.64 48.67 -24.32
N ASP A 347 42.36 47.71 -25.22
CA ASP A 347 43.11 47.55 -26.49
C ASP A 347 42.40 46.62 -27.51
N LYS A 348 42.31 47.14 -28.76
CA LYS A 348 42.24 46.51 -30.12
C LYS A 348 41.08 45.56 -30.51
N GLN A 349 40.19 45.91 -31.47
CA GLN A 349 40.27 45.79 -32.96
C GLN A 349 40.49 44.32 -33.42
N GLU A 350 39.71 43.65 -34.29
CA GLU A 350 39.12 43.92 -35.62
C GLU A 350 37.97 42.92 -35.89
N SER A 351 36.79 43.31 -36.41
CA SER A 351 36.36 43.45 -37.82
C SER A 351 35.93 42.16 -38.55
N SER A 352 34.66 42.08 -38.95
CA SER A 352 34.25 41.75 -40.34
C SER A 352 32.77 42.08 -40.55
N GLN A 353 32.51 43.10 -41.38
CA GLN A 353 31.21 43.56 -41.87
C GLN A 353 30.75 42.77 -43.11
N ASN A 354 29.42 42.72 -43.34
CA ASN A 354 28.67 43.02 -44.58
C ASN A 354 27.30 42.30 -44.53
N ASN A 355 26.11 42.89 -44.43
CA ASN A 355 25.44 44.15 -44.85
C ASN A 355 24.74 44.08 -46.24
N SER A 356 23.40 44.31 -46.23
CA SER A 356 22.49 44.87 -47.27
C SER A 356 21.07 44.24 -47.11
N ASN A 357 19.92 44.94 -47.05
CA ASN A 357 19.52 46.26 -47.56
C ASN A 357 18.25 46.83 -46.85
N THR A 358 18.27 48.15 -46.56
CA THR A 358 17.22 49.23 -46.66
C THR A 358 15.74 48.96 -46.26
N GLN A 359 14.95 49.84 -45.63
CA GLN A 359 15.02 51.29 -45.37
C GLN A 359 13.97 51.72 -44.29
N VAL A 360 14.13 52.96 -43.80
CA VAL A 360 13.57 53.58 -42.59
C VAL A 360 12.25 54.31 -42.81
N ILE A 361 11.34 54.28 -41.82
CA ILE A 361 10.48 55.42 -41.40
C ILE A 361 10.47 55.46 -39.85
N ASN A 362 10.69 56.64 -39.23
CA ASN A 362 10.79 56.95 -37.78
C ASN A 362 9.92 58.21 -37.48
N PRO A 363 9.65 58.69 -36.23
CA PRO A 363 9.55 58.11 -34.86
C PRO A 363 8.24 58.60 -34.11
N PRO A 364 8.00 58.45 -32.77
CA PRO A 364 8.75 59.15 -31.72
C PRO A 364 9.06 58.32 -30.45
N ASN A 365 10.01 58.84 -29.67
CA ASN A 365 10.40 58.46 -28.31
C ASN A 365 9.27 57.90 -27.42
N SER A 366 9.48 56.71 -26.87
CA SER A 366 9.26 56.48 -25.44
C SER A 366 10.39 55.60 -24.90
N GLY A 367 11.23 56.17 -24.03
CA GLY A 367 12.27 55.42 -23.33
C GLY A 367 11.64 54.48 -22.31
N GLN A 368 11.35 53.23 -22.71
CA GLN A 368 11.12 52.15 -21.76
C GLN A 368 12.44 51.40 -21.57
N LYS A 369 13.11 51.72 -20.45
CA LYS A 369 14.26 50.96 -19.95
C LYS A 369 13.79 49.53 -19.69
N THR A 370 14.38 48.56 -20.38
CA THR A 370 14.08 47.13 -20.15
C THR A 370 14.51 46.80 -18.73
N GLU A 371 13.55 46.70 -17.82
CA GLU A 371 13.80 46.35 -16.43
C GLU A 371 14.03 44.83 -16.39
N ILE A 372 15.31 44.44 -16.35
CA ILE A 372 15.69 43.04 -16.21
C ILE A 372 15.24 42.61 -14.82
N GLN A 373 14.16 41.82 -14.76
CA GLN A 373 13.73 41.19 -13.52
C GLN A 373 14.88 40.34 -12.95
N PRO A 374 15.13 40.38 -11.63
CA PRO A 374 16.17 39.55 -11.03
C PRO A 374 15.90 38.07 -11.33
N THR A 375 16.95 37.34 -11.73
CA THR A 375 16.88 35.91 -12.02
C THR A 375 16.24 35.16 -10.84
N GLN A 376 15.08 34.53 -11.06
CA GLN A 376 14.47 33.61 -10.09
C GLN A 376 15.41 32.41 -9.91
N VAL A 377 16.14 32.37 -8.80
CA VAL A 377 16.86 31.17 -8.40
C VAL A 377 15.84 30.23 -7.78
N ILE A 378 15.36 29.27 -8.59
CA ILE A 378 14.51 28.17 -8.14
C ILE A 378 15.45 27.06 -7.69
N ASP A 379 15.70 26.93 -6.39
CA ASP A 379 16.38 25.77 -5.84
C ASP A 379 15.39 24.60 -5.86
N GLY A 380 15.59 23.67 -6.80
CA GLY A 380 14.92 22.37 -6.77
C GLY A 380 15.27 21.56 -5.51
N PRO A 381 14.66 20.38 -5.31
CA PRO A 381 14.98 19.54 -4.15
C PRO A 381 16.47 19.20 -4.12
N PHE A 382 17.13 19.51 -3.00
CA PHE A 382 18.55 19.23 -2.74
C PHE A 382 18.71 18.43 -1.45
N ALA A 383 19.83 17.71 -1.32
CA ALA A 383 20.14 16.95 -0.12
C ALA A 383 20.66 17.84 1.01
N GLY A 384 20.16 17.62 2.22
CA GLY A 384 20.75 18.21 3.42
C GLY A 384 22.17 17.69 3.67
N ALA A 385 22.99 18.49 4.35
CA ALA A 385 24.33 18.08 4.77
C ALA A 385 24.27 16.83 5.68
N LYS A 386 25.37 16.07 5.74
CA LYS A 386 25.42 14.79 6.46
C LYS A 386 25.11 14.89 7.96
N ASP A 387 25.36 16.05 8.57
CA ASP A 387 25.16 16.32 10.00
C ASP A 387 23.78 16.94 10.31
N THR A 388 22.87 17.00 9.34
CA THR A 388 21.54 17.58 9.53
C THR A 388 20.59 16.61 10.21
N VAL A 389 19.95 17.08 11.27
CA VAL A 389 19.07 16.28 12.12
C VAL A 389 17.78 17.04 12.43
N VAL A 390 16.65 16.37 12.18
CA VAL A 390 15.32 16.80 12.61
C VAL A 390 14.81 15.80 13.64
N ASN A 391 14.63 16.26 14.87
CA ASN A 391 14.13 15.46 15.98
C ASN A 391 12.72 15.91 16.34
N ILE A 392 11.73 15.02 16.22
CA ILE A 392 10.34 15.28 16.59
C ILE A 392 9.95 14.27 17.66
N ASN A 393 9.60 14.69 18.87
CA ASN A 393 9.29 13.72 19.92
C ASN A 393 7.92 13.05 19.73
N ARG A 394 6.90 13.80 19.27
CA ARG A 394 5.55 13.29 19.01
C ARG A 394 4.92 13.98 17.81
N ILE A 395 4.25 13.20 16.95
CA ILE A 395 3.41 13.72 15.87
C ILE A 395 1.95 13.35 16.19
N ASN A 396 1.05 14.33 16.17
CA ASN A 396 -0.39 14.11 16.18
C ASN A 396 -1.01 14.69 14.91
N THR A 397 -2.06 14.04 14.43
CA THR A 397 -2.97 14.63 13.44
C THR A 397 -4.29 14.99 14.12
N ASN A 398 -4.77 16.21 13.90
CA ASN A 398 -6.09 16.67 14.30
C ASN A 398 -7.05 16.59 13.11
N ALA A 399 -8.25 16.07 13.36
CA ALA A 399 -9.27 15.89 12.34
C ALA A 399 -10.64 16.37 12.87
N ASP A 400 -11.49 16.82 11.96
CA ASP A 400 -12.91 17.04 12.24
C ASP A 400 -13.78 15.96 11.58
N GLY A 401 -15.10 16.08 11.79
CA GLY A 401 -16.10 15.18 11.23
C GLY A 401 -16.38 15.36 9.73
N THR A 402 -15.62 16.20 9.02
CA THR A 402 -15.85 16.38 7.58
C THR A 402 -15.43 15.15 6.78
N ILE A 403 -16.12 14.92 5.67
CA ILE A 403 -15.96 13.74 4.83
C ILE A 403 -15.52 14.18 3.44
N LYS A 404 -14.49 13.52 2.91
CA LYS A 404 -14.00 13.71 1.54
C LYS A 404 -13.78 12.35 0.89
N VAL A 405 -14.16 12.22 -0.39
CA VAL A 405 -13.86 11.02 -1.19
C VAL A 405 -12.35 10.84 -1.26
N GLY A 406 -11.86 9.65 -0.90
CA GLY A 406 -10.43 9.36 -0.80
C GLY A 406 -9.76 9.82 0.51
N GLY A 407 -10.49 10.49 1.40
CA GLY A 407 -9.96 10.93 2.70
C GLY A 407 -9.18 12.24 2.67
N TYR A 408 -8.52 12.53 3.79
CA TYR A 408 -7.60 13.67 3.93
C TYR A 408 -6.18 13.19 4.24
N THR A 409 -5.19 13.97 3.83
CA THR A 409 -3.77 13.65 4.03
C THR A 409 -3.06 14.82 4.70
N ALA A 410 -2.54 14.56 5.90
CA ALA A 410 -1.56 15.41 6.54
C ALA A 410 -0.15 14.97 6.10
N SER A 411 0.78 15.91 5.96
CA SER A 411 2.13 15.60 5.48
C SER A 411 3.23 16.34 6.24
N LEU A 412 4.33 15.64 6.45
CA LEU A 412 5.61 16.15 6.92
C LEU A 412 6.68 15.73 5.91
N THR A 413 7.36 16.68 5.30
CA THR A 413 8.45 16.44 4.35
C THR A 413 9.73 17.10 4.84
N THR A 414 10.85 16.40 4.76
CA THR A 414 12.19 16.94 5.04
C THR A 414 13.24 16.41 4.08
N ASN A 415 14.36 17.12 3.94
CA ASN A 415 15.55 16.68 3.21
C ASN A 415 16.76 16.43 4.13
N ALA A 416 16.57 16.38 5.45
CA ALA A 416 17.64 16.15 6.41
C ALA A 416 18.27 14.76 6.27
N ALA A 417 19.54 14.61 6.63
CA ALA A 417 20.21 13.30 6.65
C ALA A 417 19.51 12.32 7.63
N HIS A 418 18.98 12.84 8.73
CA HIS A 418 18.26 12.05 9.73
C HIS A 418 16.96 12.73 10.20
N LEU A 419 15.84 12.02 10.05
CA LEU A 419 14.57 12.33 10.73
C LEU A 419 14.36 11.30 11.84
N HIS A 420 14.35 11.76 13.09
CA HIS A 420 14.06 10.93 14.26
C HIS A 420 12.72 11.30 14.87
N ILE A 421 11.85 10.31 15.00
CA ILE A 421 10.59 10.39 15.73
C ILE A 421 10.79 9.68 17.07
N GLY A 422 10.70 10.45 18.15
CA GLY A 422 10.98 9.99 19.51
C GLY A 422 9.92 9.05 20.09
N LYS A 423 10.06 8.78 21.39
CA LYS A 423 9.20 7.84 22.13
C LYS A 423 7.74 8.27 22.22
N GLY A 424 7.44 9.56 22.00
CA GLY A 424 6.07 10.04 21.91
C GLY A 424 5.30 9.45 20.73
N GLY A 425 6.00 8.96 19.70
CA GLY A 425 5.43 8.20 18.60
C GLY A 425 4.55 9.04 17.67
N VAL A 426 3.65 8.36 16.99
CA VAL A 426 2.78 8.95 15.96
C VAL A 426 1.34 8.62 16.29
N ASN A 427 0.50 9.64 16.39
CA ASN A 427 -0.94 9.51 16.58
C ASN A 427 -1.71 10.09 15.40
N LEU A 428 -2.58 9.28 14.80
CA LEU A 428 -3.47 9.68 13.72
C LEU A 428 -4.91 9.71 14.23
N SER A 429 -5.50 10.90 14.32
CA SER A 429 -6.94 11.02 14.56
C SER A 429 -7.71 10.57 13.31
N ASN A 430 -8.68 9.68 13.49
CA ASN A 430 -9.49 9.11 12.43
C ASN A 430 -10.96 9.03 12.84
N GLN A 431 -11.87 9.43 11.95
CA GLN A 431 -13.30 9.51 12.24
C GLN A 431 -14.14 8.88 11.11
N ALA A 432 -14.99 9.64 10.42
CA ALA A 432 -15.98 9.12 9.46
C ALA A 432 -15.41 8.87 8.05
N SER A 433 -14.30 9.51 7.69
CA SER A 433 -13.65 9.39 6.39
C SER A 433 -12.17 9.07 6.60
N GLY A 434 -11.56 8.33 5.67
CA GLY A 434 -10.19 7.89 5.83
C GLY A 434 -9.22 9.05 6.09
N ARG A 435 -8.24 8.81 6.95
CA ARG A 435 -7.20 9.78 7.29
C ARG A 435 -5.85 9.17 6.99
N SER A 436 -4.97 9.97 6.41
CA SER A 436 -3.63 9.57 6.06
C SER A 436 -2.62 10.54 6.67
N LEU A 437 -1.52 9.98 7.16
CA LEU A 437 -0.34 10.75 7.53
C LEU A 437 0.84 10.29 6.67
N LEU A 438 1.38 11.22 5.90
CA LEU A 438 2.59 11.03 5.10
C LEU A 438 3.79 11.64 5.84
N VAL A 439 4.78 10.82 6.14
CA VAL A 439 6.08 11.24 6.69
C VAL A 439 7.16 10.91 5.66
N GLU A 440 7.76 11.93 5.10
CA GLU A 440 8.70 11.81 3.98
C GLU A 440 10.05 12.45 4.32
N ASN A 441 11.12 11.67 4.16
CA ASN A 441 12.48 12.17 4.09
C ASN A 441 13.02 11.94 2.69
N LEU A 442 13.24 13.03 1.96
CA LEU A 442 13.62 13.03 0.56
C LEU A 442 15.00 12.40 0.32
N THR A 443 15.96 12.63 1.22
CA THR A 443 17.35 12.22 0.96
C THR A 443 17.95 11.33 2.04
N GLY A 444 17.47 11.46 3.28
CA GLY A 444 18.01 10.75 4.43
C GLY A 444 17.15 9.61 4.96
N ASN A 445 17.45 9.23 6.20
CA ASN A 445 16.83 8.12 6.91
C ASN A 445 15.65 8.57 7.78
N ILE A 446 14.79 7.63 8.14
CA ILE A 446 13.74 7.81 9.15
C ILE A 446 13.94 6.80 10.28
N THR A 447 13.91 7.25 11.53
CA THR A 447 13.87 6.37 12.71
C THR A 447 12.62 6.69 13.52
N VAL A 448 11.88 5.66 13.93
CA VAL A 448 10.69 5.78 14.78
C VAL A 448 10.86 4.93 16.02
N ASP A 449 10.98 5.58 17.18
CA ASP A 449 11.21 4.94 18.47
C ASP A 449 9.93 4.77 19.31
N GLY A 450 8.84 5.42 18.92
CA GLY A 450 7.54 5.36 19.58
C GLY A 450 6.51 4.47 18.87
N ALA A 451 5.36 4.29 19.50
CA ALA A 451 4.25 3.51 18.94
C ALA A 451 3.50 4.26 17.83
N LEU A 452 2.83 3.50 16.95
CA LEU A 452 1.83 4.02 16.03
C LEU A 452 0.45 3.88 16.67
N MET A 453 -0.29 4.97 16.76
CA MET A 453 -1.56 5.08 17.45
C MET A 453 -2.63 5.65 16.53
N VAL A 454 -3.84 5.12 16.65
CA VAL A 454 -5.03 5.71 16.02
C VAL A 454 -5.94 6.16 17.15
N ASN A 455 -6.41 7.41 17.10
CA ASN A 455 -7.26 8.01 18.15
C ASN A 455 -6.66 7.87 19.58
N ASN A 456 -5.35 8.10 19.70
CA ASN A 456 -4.54 7.99 20.92
C ASN A 456 -4.47 6.59 21.53
N GLN A 457 -4.77 5.54 20.75
CA GLN A 457 -4.72 4.15 21.21
C GLN A 457 -3.78 3.31 20.34
N VAL A 458 -2.89 2.55 20.98
CA VAL A 458 -2.08 1.50 20.33
C VAL A 458 -3.01 0.34 19.97
N GLY A 459 -2.91 -0.17 18.74
CA GLY A 459 -3.90 -1.12 18.23
C GLY A 459 -5.29 -0.51 17.99
N GLY A 460 -5.41 0.82 17.98
CA GLY A 460 -6.65 1.52 17.67
C GLY A 460 -7.26 1.07 16.35
N TYR A 461 -8.60 1.06 16.29
CA TYR A 461 -9.38 0.52 15.19
C TYR A 461 -9.94 1.64 14.30
N ALA A 462 -10.17 1.31 13.04
CA ALA A 462 -10.85 2.14 12.06
C ALA A 462 -12.10 1.42 11.52
N LEU A 463 -12.91 2.13 10.73
CA LEU A 463 -14.15 1.59 10.13
C LEU A 463 -13.96 1.33 8.63
N ALA A 464 -14.78 0.45 8.06
CA ALA A 464 -14.83 0.24 6.62
C ALA A 464 -15.17 1.55 5.90
N GLY A 465 -14.40 1.90 4.85
CA GLY A 465 -14.53 3.19 4.16
C GLY A 465 -13.85 4.39 4.86
N SER A 466 -13.36 4.19 6.09
CA SER A 466 -12.65 5.19 6.88
C SER A 466 -11.33 4.65 7.40
N SER A 467 -10.47 4.13 6.51
CA SER A 467 -9.18 3.56 6.93
C SER A 467 -8.23 4.63 7.48
N ALA A 468 -7.45 4.24 8.48
CA ALA A 468 -6.34 5.05 8.98
C ALA A 468 -5.06 4.59 8.29
N ASN A 469 -4.35 5.50 7.61
CA ASN A 469 -3.20 5.13 6.77
C ASN A 469 -1.93 5.85 7.24
N PHE A 470 -0.92 5.09 7.66
CA PHE A 470 0.42 5.60 7.92
C PHE A 470 1.28 5.37 6.68
N GLU A 471 1.89 6.43 6.14
CA GLU A 471 2.81 6.32 4.99
C GLU A 471 4.16 6.93 5.35
N PHE A 472 5.22 6.12 5.24
CA PHE A 472 6.60 6.53 5.48
C PHE A 472 7.43 6.37 4.20
N LYS A 473 8.19 7.40 3.85
CA LYS A 473 9.08 7.39 2.68
C LYS A 473 10.46 7.91 3.05
N ALA A 474 11.53 7.15 2.80
CA ALA A 474 12.90 7.57 3.13
C ALA A 474 13.83 7.44 1.92
N GLY A 475 14.73 8.42 1.76
CA GLY A 475 15.66 8.50 0.63
C GLY A 475 14.95 8.43 -0.72
N VAL A 476 13.85 9.17 -0.87
CA VAL A 476 13.03 9.20 -2.08
C VAL A 476 13.85 9.58 -3.31
N ASP A 477 14.75 10.56 -3.19
CA ASP A 477 15.57 11.06 -4.30
C ASP A 477 16.90 10.31 -4.38
N THR A 478 17.47 9.94 -3.23
CA THR A 478 18.76 9.22 -3.15
C THR A 478 18.63 7.72 -3.45
N LYS A 479 17.41 7.17 -3.36
CA LYS A 479 17.08 5.74 -3.46
C LYS A 479 17.87 4.83 -2.51
N ASN A 480 18.45 5.40 -1.45
CA ASN A 480 19.31 4.71 -0.49
C ASN A 480 18.89 4.95 0.98
N GLY A 481 17.66 5.43 1.21
CA GLY A 481 17.16 5.70 2.55
C GLY A 481 16.85 4.42 3.33
N THR A 482 17.02 4.46 4.64
CA THR A 482 16.60 3.41 5.57
C THR A 482 15.47 3.92 6.46
N ILE A 483 14.46 3.08 6.68
CA ILE A 483 13.46 3.29 7.72
C ILE A 483 13.68 2.27 8.83
N ALA A 484 13.80 2.72 10.08
CA ALA A 484 13.93 1.86 11.24
C ALA A 484 12.78 2.11 12.23
N PHE A 485 11.98 1.07 12.49
CA PHE A 485 10.97 1.04 13.55
C PHE A 485 11.50 0.24 14.73
N ASN A 486 11.93 0.96 15.77
CA ASN A 486 12.57 0.36 16.95
C ASN A 486 11.56 -0.07 18.03
N ASN A 487 10.29 0.31 17.87
CA ASN A 487 9.19 -0.08 18.74
C ASN A 487 8.35 -1.21 18.12
N ASN A 488 7.61 -1.94 18.97
CA ASN A 488 6.62 -2.90 18.48
C ASN A 488 5.43 -2.13 17.89
N ILE A 489 5.00 -2.53 16.71
CA ILE A 489 3.86 -1.94 16.00
C ILE A 489 2.65 -2.84 16.20
N SER A 490 1.53 -2.27 16.64
CA SER A 490 0.24 -2.96 16.71
C SER A 490 -0.80 -2.15 15.95
N LEU A 491 -1.42 -2.76 14.93
CA LEU A 491 -2.42 -2.10 14.08
C LEU A 491 -3.78 -2.79 14.25
N GLY A 492 -4.80 -2.01 14.62
CA GLY A 492 -6.18 -2.49 14.71
C GLY A 492 -6.83 -2.63 13.34
N ARG A 493 -8.12 -2.97 13.30
CA ARG A 493 -8.86 -3.24 12.05
C ARG A 493 -8.88 -2.02 11.12
N PHE A 494 -8.74 -2.24 9.81
CA PHE A 494 -8.72 -1.18 8.77
C PHE A 494 -7.63 -0.11 8.96
N VAL A 495 -6.55 -0.44 9.67
CA VAL A 495 -5.36 0.42 9.79
C VAL A 495 -4.27 -0.09 8.85
N ASN A 496 -3.74 0.80 8.01
CA ASN A 496 -2.78 0.47 6.98
C ASN A 496 -1.43 1.11 7.28
N LEU A 497 -0.36 0.40 6.94
CA LEU A 497 1.02 0.89 7.02
C LEU A 497 1.68 0.72 5.66
N LYS A 498 2.19 1.80 5.12
CA LYS A 498 2.99 1.82 3.89
C LYS A 498 4.38 2.35 4.20
N ALA A 499 5.41 1.61 3.78
CA ALA A 499 6.80 2.04 3.91
C ALA A 499 7.54 1.89 2.56
N SER A 500 8.22 2.95 2.13
CA SER A 500 8.99 2.99 0.88
C SER A 500 10.39 3.52 1.14
N ALA A 501 11.40 2.68 0.96
CA ALA A 501 12.80 2.98 1.25
C ALA A 501 13.73 2.00 0.52
N HIS A 502 15.04 2.16 0.66
CA HIS A 502 15.97 1.12 0.23
C HIS A 502 15.86 -0.12 1.14
N THR A 503 15.96 0.09 2.45
CA THR A 503 15.82 -0.95 3.47
C THR A 503 14.84 -0.50 4.53
N VAL A 504 14.00 -1.43 5.02
CA VAL A 504 13.10 -1.19 6.15
C VAL A 504 13.35 -2.23 7.22
N ASN A 505 13.60 -1.77 8.43
CA ASN A 505 13.84 -2.62 9.60
C ASN A 505 12.70 -2.45 10.59
N PHE A 506 12.11 -3.56 11.00
CA PHE A 506 11.08 -3.63 12.03
C PHE A 506 11.54 -4.53 13.16
N LYS A 507 11.15 -4.15 14.37
CA LYS A 507 11.04 -5.10 15.48
C LYS A 507 9.83 -6.01 15.24
N ASP A 508 8.76 -5.86 16.01
CA ASP A 508 7.57 -6.70 15.89
C ASP A 508 6.43 -5.92 15.22
N ILE A 509 5.65 -6.60 14.38
CA ILE A 509 4.40 -6.09 13.79
C ILE A 509 3.27 -7.05 14.15
N ASP A 510 2.23 -6.53 14.80
CA ASP A 510 1.02 -7.25 15.14
C ASP A 510 -0.21 -6.65 14.45
N THR A 511 -0.78 -7.42 13.52
CA THR A 511 -2.07 -7.16 12.87
C THR A 511 -3.10 -8.25 13.21
N GLY A 512 -2.77 -9.15 14.14
CA GLY A 512 -3.56 -10.33 14.47
C GLY A 512 -4.87 -10.03 15.22
N ASN A 513 -4.94 -8.91 15.94
CA ASN A 513 -6.15 -8.47 16.65
C ASN A 513 -7.03 -7.50 15.83
N GLY A 514 -6.56 -7.07 14.65
CA GLY A 514 -7.23 -6.10 13.80
C GLY A 514 -8.12 -6.76 12.76
N GLY A 515 -7.49 -7.15 11.64
CA GLY A 515 -8.14 -7.67 10.44
C GLY A 515 -8.33 -6.59 9.37
N PHE A 516 -8.28 -6.98 8.09
CA PHE A 516 -8.35 -6.06 6.94
C PHE A 516 -7.26 -5.00 6.93
N ASN A 517 -6.06 -5.36 7.39
CA ASN A 517 -4.88 -4.50 7.37
C ASN A 517 -4.15 -4.62 6.02
N THR A 518 -3.57 -3.52 5.55
CA THR A 518 -2.57 -3.53 4.47
C THR A 518 -1.22 -3.09 5.00
N LEU A 519 -0.24 -3.99 4.88
CA LEU A 519 1.18 -3.73 5.05
C LEU A 519 1.80 -3.61 3.65
N ASP A 520 1.92 -2.38 3.15
CA ASP A 520 2.46 -2.10 1.82
C ASP A 520 3.95 -1.74 1.89
N PHE A 521 4.78 -2.71 1.54
CA PHE A 521 6.22 -2.59 1.40
C PHE A 521 6.68 -2.80 -0.05
N SER A 522 5.77 -2.63 -1.02
CA SER A 522 6.05 -2.81 -2.45
C SER A 522 7.06 -1.78 -2.99
N GLY A 523 7.13 -0.62 -2.32
CA GLY A 523 8.09 0.45 -2.58
C GLY A 523 9.48 0.24 -1.97
N VAL A 524 9.73 -0.90 -1.31
CA VAL A 524 11.06 -1.23 -0.77
C VAL A 524 11.93 -1.85 -1.88
N THR A 525 13.11 -1.27 -2.11
CA THR A 525 13.94 -1.65 -3.27
C THR A 525 14.98 -2.73 -3.00
N ASN A 526 15.44 -2.90 -1.75
CA ASN A 526 16.40 -3.94 -1.38
C ASN A 526 15.77 -5.00 -0.49
N LYS A 527 15.53 -4.70 0.79
CA LYS A 527 15.10 -5.72 1.76
C LYS A 527 14.25 -5.15 2.89
N VAL A 528 13.28 -5.95 3.32
CA VAL A 528 12.50 -5.73 4.54
C VAL A 528 12.91 -6.76 5.59
N ASN A 529 13.31 -6.30 6.78
CA ASN A 529 13.66 -7.16 7.90
C ASN A 529 12.61 -7.00 9.00
N ILE A 530 11.99 -8.10 9.43
CA ILE A 530 10.98 -8.11 10.50
C ILE A 530 11.39 -9.16 11.53
N ASN A 531 11.46 -8.77 12.81
CA ASN A 531 11.73 -9.74 13.88
C ASN A 531 10.54 -10.68 14.09
N LYS A 532 9.34 -10.14 14.29
CA LYS A 532 8.12 -10.95 14.42
C LYS A 532 6.96 -10.33 13.67
N LEU A 533 6.29 -11.12 12.86
CA LEU A 533 5.09 -10.74 12.12
C LEU A 533 3.92 -11.61 12.60
N ILE A 534 2.92 -10.99 13.23
CA ILE A 534 1.68 -11.65 13.65
C ILE A 534 0.57 -11.16 12.73
N THR A 535 -0.06 -12.09 12.01
CA THR A 535 -1.10 -11.76 11.02
C THR A 535 -2.36 -12.57 11.21
N ALA A 536 -3.47 -12.08 10.67
CA ALA A 536 -4.71 -12.85 10.55
C ALA A 536 -5.36 -12.60 9.18
N SER A 537 -6.10 -11.49 9.02
CA SER A 537 -6.56 -10.95 7.74
C SER A 537 -5.69 -9.74 7.37
N THR A 538 -4.62 -9.99 6.62
CA THR A 538 -3.59 -8.98 6.36
C THR A 538 -3.04 -9.13 4.95
N ASN A 539 -3.11 -8.05 4.17
CA ASN A 539 -2.44 -7.94 2.90
C ASN A 539 -0.99 -7.51 3.12
N VAL A 540 -0.02 -8.36 2.78
CA VAL A 540 1.42 -8.10 2.92
C VAL A 540 2.02 -7.96 1.52
N ALA A 541 2.12 -6.73 1.02
CA ALA A 541 2.72 -6.46 -0.28
C ALA A 541 4.25 -6.29 -0.11
N ILE A 542 5.03 -7.33 -0.40
CA ILE A 542 6.46 -7.40 -0.09
C ILE A 542 7.20 -8.22 -1.14
N LYS A 543 8.40 -7.76 -1.55
CA LYS A 543 9.18 -8.38 -2.65
C LYS A 543 10.40 -9.19 -2.18
N ASN A 544 11.19 -8.68 -1.24
CA ASN A 544 12.37 -9.36 -0.72
C ASN A 544 12.47 -9.12 0.79
N PHE A 545 12.51 -10.19 1.57
CA PHE A 545 12.41 -10.07 3.02
C PHE A 545 13.16 -11.13 3.82
N ASN A 546 13.41 -10.79 5.07
CA ASN A 546 13.75 -11.73 6.13
C ASN A 546 12.79 -11.53 7.31
N ILE A 547 11.93 -12.51 7.55
CA ILE A 547 11.05 -12.55 8.71
C ILE A 547 11.61 -13.59 9.68
N ASN A 548 11.96 -13.19 10.89
CA ASN A 548 12.50 -14.14 11.86
C ASN A 548 11.40 -15.07 12.41
N GLU A 549 10.24 -14.53 12.81
CA GLU A 549 9.08 -15.35 13.18
C GLU A 549 7.79 -14.84 12.50
N LEU A 550 7.08 -15.72 11.79
CA LEU A 550 5.74 -15.50 11.26
C LEU A 550 4.73 -16.32 12.08
N LEU A 551 3.83 -15.63 12.78
CA LEU A 551 2.70 -16.23 13.50
C LEU A 551 1.39 -15.94 12.75
N VAL A 552 0.71 -16.99 12.31
CA VAL A 552 -0.50 -16.91 11.50
C VAL A 552 -1.71 -17.29 12.34
N LYS A 553 -2.51 -16.29 12.69
CA LYS A 553 -3.78 -16.46 13.42
C LYS A 553 -4.94 -16.73 12.47
N THR A 554 -6.10 -17.05 13.04
CA THR A 554 -7.37 -17.21 12.32
C THR A 554 -8.42 -16.22 12.85
N ASN A 555 -9.41 -15.86 12.03
CA ASN A 555 -10.41 -14.83 12.34
C ASN A 555 -11.78 -15.43 12.68
N GLY A 556 -11.81 -16.33 13.66
CA GLY A 556 -13.06 -16.94 14.12
C GLY A 556 -13.72 -17.78 13.03
N ILE A 557 -14.95 -17.45 12.65
CA ILE A 557 -15.76 -18.22 11.69
C ILE A 557 -15.82 -17.64 10.26
N SER A 558 -15.32 -16.41 10.06
CA SER A 558 -15.36 -15.74 8.76
C SER A 558 -14.46 -16.46 7.75
N VAL A 559 -14.96 -16.70 6.54
CA VAL A 559 -14.18 -17.25 5.42
C VAL A 559 -13.83 -16.17 4.41
N GLY A 560 -12.69 -16.31 3.73
CA GLY A 560 -12.17 -15.30 2.80
C GLY A 560 -11.24 -14.26 3.45
N GLU A 561 -11.00 -14.40 4.76
CA GLU A 561 -10.06 -13.59 5.53
C GLU A 561 -8.74 -14.36 5.73
N TYR A 562 -7.62 -13.83 5.25
CA TYR A 562 -6.33 -14.53 5.30
C TYR A 562 -5.13 -13.58 5.18
N THR A 563 -3.96 -14.12 5.46
CA THR A 563 -2.68 -13.45 5.22
C THR A 563 -2.31 -13.63 3.75
N ASN A 564 -2.27 -12.52 3.00
CA ASN A 564 -2.03 -12.53 1.56
C ASN A 564 -0.69 -11.86 1.25
N PHE A 565 0.32 -12.64 0.87
CA PHE A 565 1.54 -12.12 0.25
C PHE A 565 1.23 -11.77 -1.20
N SER A 566 0.89 -10.51 -1.44
CA SER A 566 0.24 -10.03 -2.68
C SER A 566 1.20 -9.50 -3.74
N GLU A 567 2.49 -9.71 -3.55
CA GLU A 567 3.53 -9.42 -4.54
C GLU A 567 4.38 -10.66 -4.84
N ASP A 568 5.18 -10.57 -5.89
CA ASP A 568 6.20 -11.58 -6.18
C ASP A 568 7.33 -11.48 -5.14
N ILE A 569 7.55 -12.55 -4.39
CA ILE A 569 8.53 -12.59 -3.29
C ILE A 569 9.98 -12.87 -3.75
N GLY A 570 10.22 -12.91 -5.06
CA GLY A 570 11.54 -13.13 -5.64
C GLY A 570 12.15 -14.49 -5.28
N ASN A 571 13.48 -14.52 -5.13
CA ASN A 571 14.27 -15.74 -4.89
C ASN A 571 15.16 -15.68 -3.64
N GLN A 572 15.18 -14.56 -2.91
CA GLN A 572 16.01 -14.36 -1.71
C GLN A 572 15.19 -14.24 -0.41
N SER A 573 13.87 -14.38 -0.51
CA SER A 573 12.97 -14.27 0.64
C SER A 573 13.14 -15.45 1.60
N ARG A 574 13.15 -15.14 2.89
CA ARG A 574 13.38 -16.10 3.98
C ARG A 574 12.43 -15.86 5.14
N ILE A 575 11.94 -16.95 5.71
CA ILE A 575 11.25 -16.96 7.00
C ILE A 575 11.98 -17.95 7.92
N ASN A 576 12.55 -17.51 9.04
CA ASN A 576 13.25 -18.47 9.90
C ASN A 576 12.25 -19.42 10.57
N THR A 577 11.16 -18.91 11.14
CA THR A 577 10.14 -19.74 11.77
C THR A 577 8.73 -19.36 11.31
N VAL A 578 7.96 -20.32 10.81
CA VAL A 578 6.52 -20.21 10.57
C VAL A 578 5.78 -20.96 11.67
N ARG A 579 4.78 -20.31 12.28
CA ARG A 579 3.85 -20.94 13.24
C ARG A 579 2.43 -20.65 12.81
N LEU A 580 1.69 -21.70 12.47
CA LEU A 580 0.24 -21.62 12.35
C LEU A 580 -0.38 -21.76 13.74
N GLU A 581 -1.35 -20.93 14.07
CA GLU A 581 -2.19 -21.10 15.25
C GLU A 581 -3.39 -21.99 14.90
N THR A 582 -3.87 -22.76 15.89
CA THR A 582 -5.06 -23.60 15.75
C THR A 582 -6.26 -22.73 15.36
N GLY A 583 -6.91 -23.09 14.25
CA GLY A 583 -8.12 -22.43 13.79
C GLY A 583 -9.39 -22.96 14.41
N THR A 584 -10.51 -22.40 13.97
CA THR A 584 -11.84 -22.86 14.37
C THR A 584 -12.13 -24.25 13.79
N ARG A 585 -12.57 -25.16 14.66
CA ARG A 585 -12.81 -26.56 14.29
C ARG A 585 -13.71 -26.67 13.05
N SER A 586 -13.32 -27.57 12.13
CA SER A 586 -14.06 -27.92 10.91
C SER A 586 -14.07 -26.87 9.80
N ILE A 587 -13.47 -25.69 9.99
CA ILE A 587 -13.42 -24.63 8.97
C ILE A 587 -11.99 -24.08 8.80
N TYR A 588 -11.64 -23.67 7.59
CA TYR A 588 -10.35 -23.04 7.29
C TYR A 588 -10.56 -21.53 7.14
N SER A 589 -10.84 -20.84 8.25
CA SER A 589 -11.17 -19.41 8.32
C SER A 589 -9.95 -18.47 8.31
N GLY A 590 -8.74 -19.03 8.32
CA GLY A 590 -7.50 -18.27 8.24
C GLY A 590 -6.37 -19.12 7.67
N GLY A 591 -5.37 -18.46 7.11
CA GLY A 591 -4.20 -19.08 6.50
C GLY A 591 -3.34 -18.10 5.73
N VAL A 592 -2.35 -18.63 5.02
CA VAL A 592 -1.42 -17.86 4.20
C VAL A 592 -1.60 -18.22 2.73
N LYS A 593 -1.58 -17.20 1.87
CA LYS A 593 -1.56 -17.35 0.43
C LYS A 593 -0.48 -16.46 -0.19
N PHE A 594 0.15 -16.95 -1.25
CA PHE A 594 1.13 -16.20 -2.03
C PHE A 594 0.64 -15.94 -3.46
N LYS A 595 0.90 -14.74 -3.98
CA LYS A 595 0.66 -14.39 -5.38
C LYS A 595 1.67 -15.05 -6.32
N GLY A 596 2.96 -15.03 -5.97
CA GLY A 596 4.03 -15.58 -6.81
C GLY A 596 5.41 -15.49 -6.15
N GLY A 597 6.38 -16.21 -6.71
CA GLY A 597 7.79 -16.15 -6.33
C GLY A 597 8.59 -17.35 -6.83
N GLU A 598 9.90 -17.17 -6.95
CA GLU A 598 10.80 -18.23 -7.45
C GLU A 598 11.28 -19.14 -6.31
N LYS A 599 11.64 -18.58 -5.15
CA LYS A 599 12.15 -19.35 -4.01
C LYS A 599 11.80 -18.73 -2.66
N LEU A 600 11.31 -19.56 -1.74
CA LEU A 600 11.13 -19.24 -0.33
C LEU A 600 11.89 -20.24 0.54
N VAL A 601 12.78 -19.75 1.40
CA VAL A 601 13.50 -20.58 2.38
C VAL A 601 12.84 -20.47 3.74
N ILE A 602 12.51 -21.61 4.34
CA ILE A 602 11.95 -21.73 5.70
C ILE A 602 12.88 -22.60 6.54
N ASN A 603 13.24 -22.20 7.76
CA ASN A 603 14.01 -23.10 8.63
C ASN A 603 13.07 -24.05 9.37
N ASP A 604 12.18 -23.48 10.19
CA ASP A 604 11.23 -24.22 11.01
C ASP A 604 9.80 -23.90 10.59
N PHE A 605 9.02 -24.93 10.30
CA PHE A 605 7.61 -24.84 9.97
C PHE A 605 6.79 -25.62 10.99
N TYR A 606 5.96 -24.92 11.75
CA TYR A 606 5.03 -25.51 12.71
C TYR A 606 3.60 -25.37 12.21
N TYR A 607 3.00 -26.49 11.79
CA TYR A 607 1.60 -26.51 11.35
C TYR A 607 0.64 -26.74 12.52
N ALA A 608 -0.60 -26.27 12.36
CA ALA A 608 -1.68 -26.41 13.33
C ALA A 608 -3.00 -26.70 12.61
N PRO A 609 -3.96 -27.36 13.26
CA PRO A 609 -5.19 -27.78 12.61
C PRO A 609 -6.10 -26.58 12.31
N TRP A 610 -6.91 -26.72 11.26
CA TRP A 610 -7.90 -25.75 10.80
C TRP A 610 -7.31 -24.42 10.31
N ASN A 611 -6.05 -24.49 9.88
CA ASN A 611 -5.29 -23.39 9.29
C ASN A 611 -4.58 -23.93 8.03
N TYR A 612 -4.22 -23.04 7.11
CA TYR A 612 -3.62 -23.44 5.84
C TYR A 612 -2.42 -22.59 5.44
N PHE A 613 -1.55 -23.21 4.64
CA PHE A 613 -0.40 -22.57 4.02
C PHE A 613 -0.39 -22.92 2.54
N ASP A 614 -0.75 -21.94 1.71
CA ASP A 614 -0.88 -22.07 0.26
C ASP A 614 0.28 -21.40 -0.47
N ALA A 615 1.33 -22.19 -0.74
CA ALA A 615 2.51 -21.80 -1.49
C ALA A 615 2.55 -22.43 -2.90
N ARG A 616 1.39 -22.75 -3.49
CA ARG A 616 1.31 -23.32 -4.86
C ARG A 616 1.82 -22.37 -5.95
N ASN A 617 1.83 -21.07 -5.69
CA ASN A 617 2.36 -20.07 -6.60
C ASN A 617 3.85 -19.75 -6.37
N ILE A 618 4.45 -20.31 -5.31
CA ILE A 618 5.91 -20.22 -5.11
C ILE A 618 6.53 -21.42 -5.80
N LYS A 619 7.42 -21.19 -6.75
CA LYS A 619 8.00 -22.27 -7.55
C LYS A 619 8.76 -23.27 -6.68
N ASN A 620 9.61 -22.80 -5.77
CA ASN A 620 10.38 -23.67 -4.88
C ASN A 620 10.28 -23.23 -3.42
N VAL A 621 9.81 -24.12 -2.55
CA VAL A 621 9.92 -23.95 -1.10
C VAL A 621 10.96 -24.90 -0.55
N GLU A 622 11.88 -24.39 0.26
CA GLU A 622 12.94 -25.18 0.90
C GLU A 622 12.76 -25.14 2.42
N ILE A 623 12.64 -26.31 3.05
CA ILE A 623 12.68 -26.48 4.50
C ILE A 623 14.10 -26.89 4.89
N THR A 624 14.76 -26.12 5.74
CA THR A 624 16.18 -26.35 6.09
C THR A 624 16.41 -27.00 7.45
N ASN A 625 15.41 -27.01 8.35
CA ASN A 625 15.54 -27.64 9.66
C ASN A 625 14.36 -28.55 10.01
N LYS A 626 13.13 -28.03 10.12
CA LYS A 626 11.98 -28.85 10.56
C LYS A 626 10.65 -28.45 9.91
N LEU A 627 9.83 -29.44 9.56
CA LEU A 627 8.39 -29.30 9.30
C LEU A 627 7.65 -30.24 10.25
N ALA A 628 6.91 -29.70 11.22
CA ALA A 628 6.29 -30.50 12.28
C ALA A 628 5.01 -29.89 12.82
N PHE A 629 4.26 -30.69 13.59
CA PHE A 629 3.12 -30.18 14.34
C PHE A 629 3.60 -29.17 15.39
N GLY A 630 2.81 -28.12 15.63
CA GLY A 630 3.09 -27.13 16.66
C GLY A 630 3.26 -27.74 18.07
N PRO A 631 3.75 -26.96 19.05
CA PRO A 631 4.10 -27.45 20.38
C PRO A 631 2.93 -27.99 21.24
N GLN A 632 1.72 -28.11 20.68
CA GLN A 632 0.46 -28.46 21.36
C GLN A 632 0.31 -29.98 21.63
N GLY A 633 1.41 -30.72 21.75
CA GLY A 633 1.40 -32.16 22.02
C GLY A 633 1.23 -33.03 20.76
N SER A 634 0.47 -34.12 20.88
CA SER A 634 0.28 -35.07 19.77
C SER A 634 -0.54 -34.47 18.62
N PRO A 635 -0.19 -34.72 17.34
CA PRO A 635 -0.94 -34.21 16.19
C PRO A 635 -2.41 -34.65 16.19
N TRP A 636 -3.31 -33.71 15.87
CA TRP A 636 -4.77 -33.92 15.75
C TRP A 636 -5.39 -32.94 14.75
N GLY A 637 -6.64 -33.17 14.34
CA GLY A 637 -7.35 -32.30 13.38
C GLY A 637 -6.75 -32.37 11.97
N THR A 638 -6.93 -31.34 11.15
CA THR A 638 -6.30 -31.31 9.81
C THR A 638 -5.75 -29.91 9.51
N ALA A 639 -4.49 -29.82 9.09
CA ALA A 639 -3.93 -28.63 8.44
C ALA A 639 -4.05 -28.79 6.92
N LYS A 640 -3.82 -27.72 6.15
CA LYS A 640 -3.65 -27.81 4.68
C LYS A 640 -2.32 -27.17 4.28
N LEU A 641 -1.38 -27.99 3.83
CA LEU A 641 -0.06 -27.53 3.42
C LEU A 641 0.10 -27.80 1.92
N MET A 642 0.15 -26.74 1.11
CA MET A 642 0.10 -26.86 -0.35
C MET A 642 1.33 -26.19 -0.98
N PHE A 643 2.06 -26.93 -1.79
CA PHE A 643 3.33 -26.49 -2.39
C PHE A 643 3.35 -26.74 -3.90
N ASN A 644 4.10 -25.90 -4.63
CA ASN A 644 4.50 -26.23 -6.00
C ASN A 644 5.57 -27.32 -6.00
N ASN A 645 6.82 -26.90 -5.76
CA ASN A 645 7.92 -27.80 -5.44
C ASN A 645 8.28 -27.64 -3.97
N LEU A 646 8.60 -28.76 -3.32
CA LEU A 646 9.06 -28.80 -1.93
C LEU A 646 10.42 -29.48 -1.87
N THR A 647 11.39 -28.83 -1.25
CA THR A 647 12.72 -29.39 -0.97
C THR A 647 12.92 -29.49 0.53
N LEU A 648 13.31 -30.68 1.01
CA LEU A 648 13.91 -30.84 2.33
C LEU A 648 15.43 -30.74 2.17
N GLY A 649 16.03 -29.77 2.85
CA GLY A 649 17.48 -29.58 2.87
C GLY A 649 18.21 -30.62 3.72
N PRO A 650 19.55 -30.60 3.74
CA PRO A 650 20.36 -31.54 4.50
C PRO A 650 20.00 -31.56 5.99
N ASN A 651 19.75 -32.75 6.53
CA ASN A 651 19.31 -33.00 7.90
C ASN A 651 17.94 -32.39 8.28
N ALA A 652 17.18 -31.84 7.33
CA ALA A 652 15.84 -31.34 7.62
C ALA A 652 14.90 -32.50 7.97
N VAL A 653 14.05 -32.31 8.97
CA VAL A 653 13.12 -33.33 9.47
C VAL A 653 11.68 -32.94 9.12
N MET A 654 10.95 -33.82 8.47
CA MET A 654 9.53 -33.65 8.15
C MET A 654 8.69 -34.68 8.90
N ASP A 655 7.90 -34.25 9.87
CA ASP A 655 6.90 -35.08 10.54
C ASP A 655 5.63 -35.10 9.68
N TYR A 656 5.34 -36.25 9.06
CA TYR A 656 4.24 -36.41 8.11
C TYR A 656 3.17 -37.38 8.64
N SER A 657 1.91 -36.97 8.49
CA SER A 657 0.74 -37.75 8.92
C SER A 657 -0.53 -37.26 8.24
N GLN A 658 -1.62 -38.01 8.40
CA GLN A 658 -2.98 -37.61 7.99
C GLN A 658 -3.40 -36.23 8.51
N PHE A 659 -2.82 -35.76 9.62
CA PHE A 659 -3.16 -34.47 10.22
C PHE A 659 -2.48 -33.27 9.54
N SER A 660 -1.42 -33.51 8.77
CA SER A 660 -0.65 -32.45 8.09
C SER A 660 -1.18 -32.11 6.69
N ASN A 661 -1.82 -33.09 6.02
CA ASN A 661 -2.36 -33.00 4.64
C ASN A 661 -1.48 -32.17 3.69
N VAL A 662 -0.31 -32.74 3.36
CA VAL A 662 0.68 -32.10 2.48
C VAL A 662 0.36 -32.46 1.03
N THR A 663 0.15 -31.44 0.20
CA THR A 663 -0.09 -31.57 -1.24
C THR A 663 1.07 -30.93 -2.01
N ILE A 664 1.68 -31.69 -2.93
CA ILE A 664 2.79 -31.22 -3.77
C ILE A 664 2.39 -31.42 -5.24
N GLN A 665 2.08 -30.35 -5.95
CA GLN A 665 1.63 -30.42 -7.36
C GLN A 665 2.79 -30.66 -8.34
N GLY A 666 4.00 -30.21 -7.99
CA GLY A 666 5.21 -30.32 -8.80
C GLY A 666 6.15 -31.39 -8.29
N ASN A 667 7.40 -30.99 -8.01
CA ASN A 667 8.47 -31.89 -7.62
C ASN A 667 8.69 -31.91 -6.10
N PHE A 668 9.07 -33.08 -5.59
CA PHE A 668 9.54 -33.23 -4.22
C PHE A 668 11.02 -33.65 -4.22
N VAL A 669 11.86 -32.94 -3.47
CA VAL A 669 13.28 -33.29 -3.33
C VAL A 669 13.58 -33.49 -1.85
N ASN A 670 13.99 -34.69 -1.48
CA ASN A 670 14.57 -34.95 -0.17
C ASN A 670 16.09 -35.01 -0.30
N ASN A 671 16.76 -33.89 -0.02
CA ASN A 671 18.22 -33.81 -0.08
C ASN A 671 18.84 -34.13 1.28
N GLN A 672 19.03 -35.41 1.58
CA GLN A 672 19.64 -35.89 2.83
C GLN A 672 18.86 -35.48 4.10
N GLY A 673 17.55 -35.27 3.98
CA GLY A 673 16.62 -35.08 5.09
C GLY A 673 15.93 -36.37 5.50
N THR A 674 15.14 -36.30 6.58
CA THR A 674 14.40 -37.44 7.14
C THR A 674 12.90 -37.14 7.18
N ILE A 675 12.08 -38.04 6.66
CA ILE A 675 10.62 -37.99 6.77
C ILE A 675 10.19 -38.98 7.86
N ASN A 676 9.55 -38.49 8.90
CA ASN A 676 8.98 -39.30 9.98
C ASN A 676 7.48 -39.52 9.73
N TYR A 677 7.09 -40.75 9.45
CA TYR A 677 5.70 -41.15 9.33
C TYR A 677 5.14 -41.55 10.70
N LEU A 678 3.97 -41.02 11.02
CA LEU A 678 3.20 -41.39 12.20
C LEU A 678 2.14 -42.43 11.85
N VAL A 679 2.18 -43.60 12.50
CA VAL A 679 1.15 -44.63 12.38
C VAL A 679 -0.06 -44.25 13.25
N ARG A 680 -1.26 -44.26 12.65
CA ARG A 680 -2.54 -44.03 13.33
C ARG A 680 -3.60 -45.00 12.83
N GLY A 681 -4.29 -45.66 13.75
CA GLY A 681 -5.29 -46.69 13.42
C GLY A 681 -4.72 -47.81 12.54
N GLY A 682 -3.43 -48.11 12.72
CA GLY A 682 -2.68 -49.08 11.92
C GLY A 682 -2.45 -48.73 10.45
N ASN A 683 -2.67 -47.48 10.06
CA ASN A 683 -2.41 -46.97 8.70
C ASN A 683 -1.40 -45.82 8.73
N ILE A 684 -0.91 -45.49 7.53
CA ILE A 684 -0.09 -44.31 7.25
C ILE A 684 -0.71 -43.53 6.09
N GLU A 685 -0.43 -42.22 6.05
CA GLU A 685 -0.85 -41.37 4.94
C GLU A 685 0.16 -41.47 3.80
N THR A 686 -0.29 -41.54 2.55
CA THR A 686 0.61 -41.53 1.38
C THR A 686 1.02 -40.09 1.05
N LEU A 687 2.32 -39.84 0.88
CA LEU A 687 2.83 -38.59 0.34
C LEU A 687 2.69 -38.62 -1.18
N SER A 688 1.74 -37.86 -1.71
CA SER A 688 1.47 -37.79 -3.15
C SER A 688 2.23 -36.63 -3.79
N VAL A 689 3.03 -36.94 -4.81
CA VAL A 689 3.84 -35.97 -5.56
C VAL A 689 3.36 -35.92 -7.01
N GLY A 690 2.96 -34.75 -7.48
CA GLY A 690 2.31 -34.58 -8.78
C GLY A 690 3.22 -34.83 -10.00
N ASN A 691 4.54 -34.66 -9.85
CA ASN A 691 5.51 -34.89 -10.92
C ASN A 691 6.64 -35.85 -10.51
N ALA A 692 7.84 -35.34 -10.19
CA ALA A 692 9.00 -36.15 -9.86
C ALA A 692 9.36 -36.06 -8.37
N ALA A 693 9.80 -37.17 -7.79
CA ALA A 693 10.40 -37.19 -6.47
C ALA A 693 11.90 -37.57 -6.58
N VAL A 694 12.76 -36.92 -5.82
CA VAL A 694 14.19 -37.26 -5.73
C VAL A 694 14.55 -37.57 -4.28
N MET A 695 15.16 -38.72 -4.07
CA MET A 695 15.67 -39.18 -2.77
C MET A 695 17.19 -39.18 -2.79
N SER A 696 17.79 -38.13 -2.27
CA SER A 696 19.25 -37.98 -2.19
C SER A 696 19.74 -38.40 -0.82
N PHE A 697 20.72 -39.28 -0.80
CA PHE A 697 21.31 -39.80 0.43
C PHE A 697 22.83 -39.81 0.37
N ASN A 698 23.46 -40.02 1.52
CA ASN A 698 24.91 -40.15 1.64
C ASN A 698 25.26 -41.42 2.42
N ASN A 699 26.56 -41.71 2.54
CA ASN A 699 27.07 -42.83 3.31
C ASN A 699 27.41 -42.45 4.76
N ASP A 700 26.87 -41.34 5.28
CA ASP A 700 27.12 -40.93 6.66
C ASP A 700 26.52 -41.96 7.63
N ILE A 701 27.36 -42.42 8.55
CA ILE A 701 26.98 -43.32 9.63
C ILE A 701 26.53 -42.46 10.82
N ASP A 702 25.30 -42.67 11.28
CA ASP A 702 24.81 -42.10 12.52
C ASP A 702 25.53 -42.78 13.69
N SER A 703 26.36 -42.04 14.41
CA SER A 703 27.11 -42.53 15.57
C SER A 703 26.22 -43.16 16.66
N ALA A 704 24.97 -42.70 16.81
CA ALA A 704 24.06 -43.25 17.80
C ALA A 704 23.64 -44.68 17.46
N THR A 705 23.38 -44.94 16.18
CA THR A 705 22.90 -46.25 15.70
C THR A 705 24.01 -47.14 15.15
N GLY A 706 25.16 -46.59 14.75
CA GLY A 706 26.21 -47.30 14.02
C GLY A 706 25.80 -47.71 12.61
N PHE A 707 24.80 -47.05 12.02
CA PHE A 707 24.28 -47.37 10.69
C PHE A 707 23.95 -46.10 9.91
N TYR A 708 23.61 -46.24 8.62
CA TYR A 708 23.26 -45.08 7.78
C TYR A 708 22.07 -44.30 8.35
N LYS A 709 22.15 -42.96 8.26
CA LYS A 709 21.03 -42.07 8.60
C LYS A 709 19.78 -42.42 7.78
N PRO A 710 18.62 -42.68 8.41
CA PRO A 710 17.40 -42.96 7.68
C PRO A 710 16.83 -41.74 6.94
N LEU A 711 16.36 -41.95 5.71
CA LEU A 711 15.61 -40.96 4.93
C LEU A 711 14.12 -41.02 5.23
N ILE A 712 13.62 -42.21 5.57
CA ILE A 712 12.25 -42.42 6.00
C ILE A 712 12.30 -43.20 7.32
N LYS A 713 11.58 -42.70 8.32
CA LYS A 713 11.35 -43.40 9.59
C LYS A 713 9.85 -43.60 9.76
N ILE A 714 9.42 -44.83 10.04
CA ILE A 714 8.06 -45.14 10.45
C ILE A 714 8.08 -45.44 11.94
N ASN A 715 7.51 -44.55 12.74
CA ASN A 715 7.43 -44.74 14.18
C ASN A 715 6.15 -45.50 14.55
N SER A 716 6.21 -46.29 15.61
CA SER A 716 5.12 -47.19 16.03
C SER A 716 4.72 -48.19 14.93
N ALA A 717 5.71 -48.70 14.20
CA ALA A 717 5.49 -49.59 13.06
C ALA A 717 4.87 -50.94 13.45
N GLN A 718 4.97 -51.36 14.72
CA GLN A 718 4.31 -52.56 15.23
C GLN A 718 2.78 -52.51 15.14
N ASP A 719 2.21 -51.29 15.10
CA ASP A 719 0.77 -51.07 15.04
C ASP A 719 0.24 -51.15 13.59
N LEU A 720 1.11 -51.24 12.58
CA LEU A 720 0.71 -51.35 11.18
C LEU A 720 -0.17 -52.59 10.95
N ILE A 721 -1.24 -52.42 10.18
CA ILE A 721 -2.09 -53.53 9.75
C ILE A 721 -1.22 -54.53 8.98
N LYS A 722 -1.16 -55.77 9.48
CA LYS A 722 -0.39 -56.86 8.87
C LYS A 722 -1.00 -57.27 7.53
N ASN A 723 -0.18 -57.83 6.65
CA ASN A 723 -0.56 -58.33 5.33
C ASN A 723 -1.16 -57.28 4.38
N LYS A 724 -1.04 -55.99 4.72
CA LYS A 724 -1.47 -54.85 3.90
C LYS A 724 -0.25 -54.13 3.33
N GLU A 725 -0.35 -53.71 2.08
CA GLU A 725 0.62 -52.76 1.50
C GLU A 725 0.30 -51.35 1.99
N HIS A 726 1.28 -50.72 2.63
CA HIS A 726 1.22 -49.35 3.11
C HIS A 726 2.09 -48.49 2.21
N VAL A 727 1.47 -47.67 1.36
CA VAL A 727 2.17 -46.82 0.40
C VAL A 727 2.65 -45.55 1.10
N LEU A 728 3.95 -45.34 1.15
CA LEU A 728 4.59 -44.18 1.80
C LEU A 728 4.61 -42.98 0.87
N LEU A 729 5.02 -43.19 -0.38
CA LEU A 729 5.20 -42.13 -1.37
C LEU A 729 4.80 -42.63 -2.75
N LYS A 730 4.10 -41.78 -3.50
CA LYS A 730 3.72 -42.03 -4.90
C LYS A 730 4.05 -40.81 -5.76
N ALA A 731 4.72 -41.04 -6.89
CA ALA A 731 5.07 -40.01 -7.86
C ALA A 731 5.02 -40.58 -9.29
N LYS A 732 5.10 -39.73 -10.33
CA LYS A 732 5.24 -40.24 -11.70
C LYS A 732 6.60 -40.91 -11.91
N ILE A 733 7.65 -40.27 -11.38
CA ILE A 733 9.03 -40.77 -11.42
C ILE A 733 9.68 -40.52 -10.06
N ILE A 734 10.38 -41.53 -9.53
CA ILE A 734 11.20 -41.44 -8.32
C ILE A 734 12.66 -41.72 -8.70
N GLY A 735 13.50 -40.70 -8.53
CA GLY A 735 14.95 -40.80 -8.65
C GLY A 735 15.61 -41.08 -7.29
N TYR A 736 16.67 -41.88 -7.31
CA TYR A 736 17.50 -42.18 -6.14
C TYR A 736 18.94 -41.78 -6.46
N GLU A 737 19.60 -41.06 -5.57
CA GLU A 737 20.98 -40.62 -5.77
C GLU A 737 21.80 -40.74 -4.49
N ASN A 738 23.07 -41.14 -4.64
CA ASN A 738 24.03 -41.17 -3.55
C ASN A 738 25.06 -40.05 -3.74
N ALA A 739 24.92 -38.98 -2.95
CA ALA A 739 25.78 -37.81 -3.01
C ALA A 739 27.26 -38.11 -2.70
N SER A 740 27.54 -39.22 -1.98
CA SER A 740 28.91 -39.63 -1.64
C SER A 740 29.68 -40.27 -2.81
N LEU A 741 29.01 -40.63 -3.91
CA LEU A 741 29.63 -41.35 -5.04
C LEU A 741 29.96 -40.46 -6.26
N GLY A 742 29.62 -39.17 -6.23
CA GLY A 742 29.99 -38.19 -7.26
C GLY A 742 29.38 -38.41 -8.66
N THR A 743 28.56 -39.44 -8.88
CA THR A 743 27.91 -39.71 -10.18
C THR A 743 26.39 -39.81 -10.05
N ASN A 744 25.68 -38.92 -10.74
CA ASN A 744 24.23 -38.93 -10.88
C ASN A 744 23.80 -40.03 -11.85
N SER A 745 23.51 -41.24 -11.37
CA SER A 745 22.92 -42.31 -12.18
C SER A 745 21.45 -42.51 -11.81
N ILE A 746 20.54 -42.14 -12.70
CA ILE A 746 19.10 -42.40 -12.58
C ILE A 746 18.88 -43.92 -12.68
N SER A 747 18.17 -44.49 -11.69
CA SER A 747 17.65 -45.88 -11.67
C SER A 747 18.69 -47.00 -11.86
N ASN A 748 19.66 -47.12 -10.94
CA ASN A 748 20.43 -48.35 -10.78
C ASN A 748 19.80 -49.22 -9.69
N ALA A 749 19.63 -50.53 -9.91
CA ALA A 749 19.13 -51.47 -8.90
C ALA A 749 19.91 -51.36 -7.57
N ASN A 750 21.22 -51.08 -7.66
CA ASN A 750 22.09 -50.83 -6.51
C ASN A 750 21.67 -49.61 -5.66
N LEU A 751 21.23 -48.51 -6.29
CA LEU A 751 20.81 -47.31 -5.56
C LEU A 751 19.48 -47.51 -4.83
N ILE A 752 18.58 -48.32 -5.41
CA ILE A 752 17.32 -48.70 -4.77
C ILE A 752 17.59 -49.58 -3.54
N GLU A 753 18.52 -50.53 -3.63
CA GLU A 753 18.93 -51.35 -2.49
C GLU A 753 19.54 -50.50 -1.36
N GLN A 754 20.44 -49.57 -1.69
CA GLN A 754 21.01 -48.62 -0.73
C GLN A 754 19.92 -47.73 -0.08
N PHE A 755 18.91 -47.33 -0.84
CA PHE A 755 17.77 -46.58 -0.30
C PHE A 755 16.96 -47.43 0.69
N ASN A 756 16.69 -48.70 0.37
CA ASN A 756 15.93 -49.59 1.25
C ASN A 756 16.61 -49.80 2.63
N GLU A 757 17.93 -49.70 2.71
CA GLU A 757 18.68 -49.73 3.97
C GLU A 757 18.48 -48.44 4.81
N ARG A 758 18.08 -47.34 4.17
CA ARG A 758 17.80 -46.03 4.78
C ARG A 758 16.31 -45.79 5.01
N LEU A 759 15.46 -46.77 4.73
CA LEU A 759 14.06 -46.81 5.15
C LEU A 759 13.96 -47.63 6.43
N ALA A 760 13.62 -47.00 7.55
CA ALA A 760 13.67 -47.60 8.88
C ALA A 760 12.27 -47.67 9.51
N LEU A 761 11.96 -48.79 10.17
CA LEU A 761 10.73 -49.02 10.91
C LEU A 761 11.09 -49.22 12.39
N TYR A 762 10.38 -48.53 13.27
CA TYR A 762 10.67 -48.52 14.70
C TYR A 762 9.50 -49.05 15.52
N ASN A 763 9.82 -49.90 16.50
CA ASN A 763 8.94 -50.32 17.57
C ASN A 763 9.55 -49.88 18.91
N ASN A 764 8.84 -49.06 19.69
CA ASN A 764 9.31 -48.50 20.95
C ASN A 764 10.74 -47.90 20.87
N ASN A 765 10.98 -47.06 19.85
CA ASN A 765 12.27 -46.43 19.52
C ASN A 765 13.40 -47.38 19.09
N ASN A 766 13.18 -48.70 19.05
CA ASN A 766 14.13 -49.67 18.53
C ASN A 766 13.79 -50.04 17.09
N ARG A 767 14.81 -50.17 16.25
CA ARG A 767 14.65 -50.47 14.82
C ARG A 767 14.28 -51.94 14.63
N MET A 768 13.15 -52.22 13.98
CA MET A 768 12.60 -53.58 13.80
C MET A 768 12.77 -54.13 12.37
N ASP A 769 13.02 -53.28 11.38
CA ASP A 769 13.27 -53.69 9.99
C ASP A 769 14.66 -54.25 9.77
N THR A 770 15.64 -53.70 10.48
CA THR A 770 17.03 -54.11 10.41
C THR A 770 17.64 -53.93 11.78
N CYS A 771 17.99 -55.05 12.42
CA CYS A 771 18.67 -55.04 13.69
C CYS A 771 20.16 -54.79 13.48
N VAL A 772 20.62 -53.62 13.88
CA VAL A 772 22.01 -53.19 13.79
C VAL A 772 22.69 -53.57 15.10
N VAL A 773 23.60 -54.55 15.07
CA VAL A 773 24.13 -55.17 16.30
C VAL A 773 25.62 -54.91 16.45
N ARG A 774 26.01 -54.03 17.36
CA ARG A 774 27.42 -53.73 17.70
C ARG A 774 27.87 -54.44 18.97
N ASN A 775 26.94 -54.75 19.86
CA ASN A 775 27.19 -55.36 21.17
C ASN A 775 25.98 -56.19 21.61
N THR A 776 26.07 -56.80 22.79
CA THR A 776 25.00 -57.62 23.38
C THR A 776 23.76 -56.83 23.78
N ASP A 777 23.86 -55.52 24.01
CA ASP A 777 22.70 -54.68 24.34
C ASP A 777 21.86 -54.38 23.10
N ASP A 778 22.50 -54.17 21.94
CA ASP A 778 21.80 -54.06 20.66
C ASP A 778 21.04 -55.36 20.32
N ILE A 779 21.53 -56.54 20.77
CA ILE A 779 20.79 -57.83 20.64
C ILE A 779 19.51 -57.80 21.47
N LYS A 780 19.57 -57.34 22.73
CA LYS A 780 18.37 -57.19 23.58
C LYS A 780 17.40 -56.18 22.99
N ALA A 781 17.90 -55.04 22.50
CA ALA A 781 17.09 -54.01 21.85
C ALA A 781 16.39 -54.56 20.60
N CYS A 782 17.10 -55.33 19.78
CA CYS A 782 16.52 -56.05 18.65
C CYS A 782 15.44 -57.04 19.10
N GLY A 783 15.72 -57.88 20.10
CA GLY A 783 14.77 -58.82 20.68
C GLY A 783 13.49 -58.15 21.17
N MET A 784 13.62 -57.01 21.87
CA MET A 784 12.48 -56.18 22.28
C MET A 784 11.71 -55.61 21.08
N ALA A 785 12.41 -55.14 20.03
CA ALA A 785 11.79 -54.56 18.84
C ALA A 785 10.97 -55.58 18.05
N ILE A 786 11.48 -56.81 17.93
CA ILE A 786 10.85 -57.88 17.14
C ILE A 786 9.94 -58.80 17.98
N GLY A 787 9.99 -58.71 19.30
CA GLY A 787 9.21 -59.54 20.22
C GLY A 787 9.81 -60.94 20.46
N ASP A 788 11.11 -61.12 20.26
CA ASP A 788 11.82 -62.38 20.51
C ASP A 788 12.40 -62.41 21.93
N GLN A 789 11.71 -63.13 22.83
CA GLN A 789 12.14 -63.28 24.22
C GLN A 789 13.44 -64.08 24.38
N ALA A 790 13.80 -64.94 23.42
CA ALA A 790 15.04 -65.69 23.49
C ALA A 790 16.25 -64.76 23.30
N MET A 791 16.14 -63.78 22.39
CA MET A 791 17.16 -62.74 22.22
C MET A 791 17.30 -61.82 23.44
N VAL A 792 16.19 -61.52 24.13
CA VAL A 792 16.20 -60.66 25.32
C VAL A 792 16.82 -61.38 26.52
N ASN A 793 16.41 -62.63 26.76
CA ASN A 793 16.82 -63.41 27.94
C ASN A 793 18.21 -64.04 27.76
N ASN A 794 18.58 -64.43 26.54
CA ASN A 794 19.83 -65.14 26.25
C ASN A 794 20.61 -64.48 25.09
N PRO A 795 21.05 -63.21 25.23
CA PRO A 795 21.70 -62.46 24.15
C PRO A 795 23.00 -63.10 23.67
N ASP A 796 23.68 -63.87 24.52
CA ASP A 796 24.94 -64.56 24.19
C ASP A 796 24.76 -65.60 23.06
N ASN A 797 23.57 -66.20 22.94
CA ASN A 797 23.26 -67.16 21.87
C ASN A 797 23.27 -66.52 20.47
N TYR A 798 23.21 -65.19 20.41
CA TYR A 798 23.13 -64.43 19.17
C TYR A 798 24.41 -63.61 18.90
N LYS A 799 25.53 -63.92 19.58
CA LYS A 799 26.83 -63.25 19.38
C LYS A 799 27.32 -63.26 17.94
N TYR A 800 26.90 -64.24 17.12
CA TYR A 800 27.21 -64.30 15.69
C TYR A 800 26.65 -63.11 14.87
N LEU A 801 25.74 -62.32 15.45
CA LEU A 801 25.20 -61.07 14.89
C LEU A 801 26.05 -59.84 15.22
N ILE A 802 26.97 -59.90 16.19
CA ILE A 802 27.82 -58.76 16.55
C ILE A 802 28.68 -58.36 15.35
N GLY A 803 28.67 -57.06 15.02
CA GLY A 803 29.33 -56.52 13.83
C GLY A 803 28.49 -56.64 12.55
N LYS A 804 27.23 -57.08 12.65
CA LYS A 804 26.33 -57.27 11.51
C LYS A 804 25.02 -56.49 11.66
N ALA A 805 24.38 -56.21 10.54
CA ALA A 805 23.01 -55.76 10.41
C ALA A 805 22.14 -56.90 9.89
N TRP A 806 21.21 -57.39 10.70
CA TRP A 806 20.27 -58.46 10.32
C TRP A 806 18.97 -57.87 9.77
N LYS A 807 18.57 -58.28 8.57
CA LYS A 807 17.35 -57.82 7.88
C LYS A 807 16.17 -58.71 8.28
N ASN A 808 15.10 -58.11 8.82
CA ASN A 808 13.89 -58.83 9.21
C ASN A 808 13.02 -59.12 7.97
N ILE A 809 13.01 -60.39 7.52
CA ILE A 809 12.30 -60.81 6.30
C ILE A 809 10.78 -60.75 6.41
N GLY A 810 10.23 -60.61 7.62
CA GLY A 810 8.81 -60.38 7.83
C GLY A 810 8.35 -58.95 7.50
N ILE A 811 9.28 -58.05 7.18
CA ILE A 811 9.03 -56.71 6.66
C ILE A 811 9.55 -56.63 5.23
N SER A 812 8.64 -56.53 4.27
CA SER A 812 8.99 -56.28 2.87
C SER A 812 8.96 -54.78 2.58
N LYS A 813 10.02 -54.27 1.95
CA LYS A 813 10.13 -52.88 1.48
C LYS A 813 10.17 -52.91 -0.04
N THR A 814 9.31 -52.11 -0.68
CA THR A 814 9.28 -51.96 -2.13
C THR A 814 9.60 -50.51 -2.47
N ALA A 815 10.69 -50.30 -3.20
CA ALA A 815 11.04 -49.01 -3.77
C ALA A 815 11.31 -49.21 -5.26
N ASN A 816 10.66 -48.41 -6.11
CA ASN A 816 10.87 -48.43 -7.55
C ASN A 816 10.74 -47.01 -8.11
N GLY A 817 10.69 -46.89 -9.44
CA GLY A 817 10.60 -45.60 -10.13
C GLY A 817 9.26 -44.87 -9.97
N SER A 818 8.23 -45.41 -9.30
CA SER A 818 6.91 -44.76 -9.17
C SER A 818 6.28 -44.84 -7.78
N LYS A 819 6.70 -45.79 -6.94
CA LYS A 819 6.20 -45.95 -5.58
C LYS A 819 7.28 -46.38 -4.59
N ILE A 820 7.09 -45.96 -3.33
CA ILE A 820 7.76 -46.49 -2.14
C ILE A 820 6.68 -47.01 -1.20
N SER A 821 6.75 -48.27 -0.80
CA SER A 821 5.78 -48.92 0.09
C SER A 821 6.44 -49.93 1.03
N VAL A 822 5.73 -50.25 2.11
CA VAL A 822 6.10 -51.30 3.06
C VAL A 822 4.95 -52.28 3.25
N ARG A 823 5.27 -53.55 3.44
CA ARG A 823 4.31 -54.59 3.83
C ARG A 823 4.85 -55.31 5.04
N TYR A 824 4.09 -55.26 6.13
CA TYR A 824 4.42 -55.95 7.39
C TYR A 824 3.65 -57.27 7.46
N LEU A 825 4.34 -58.40 7.43
CA LEU A 825 3.76 -59.74 7.51
C LEU A 825 3.79 -60.28 8.96
N GLY A 826 4.72 -59.77 9.76
CA GLY A 826 5.06 -60.23 11.11
C GLY A 826 6.55 -60.08 11.33
N ASN A 827 7.06 -60.45 12.50
CA ASN A 827 8.50 -60.48 12.74
C ASN A 827 9.03 -61.89 12.53
N SER A 828 10.15 -62.00 11.82
CA SER A 828 10.95 -63.22 11.75
C SER A 828 11.96 -63.26 12.90
N THR A 829 12.56 -64.42 13.17
CA THR A 829 13.66 -64.56 14.13
C THR A 829 14.97 -64.88 13.39
N PRO A 830 16.12 -64.32 13.82
CA PRO A 830 17.41 -64.65 13.23
C PRO A 830 17.80 -66.09 13.55
N THR A 831 18.32 -66.81 12.55
CA THR A 831 18.90 -68.15 12.70
C THR A 831 20.39 -68.11 12.39
N ASP A 832 21.15 -68.99 13.04
CA ASP A 832 22.59 -69.14 12.74
C ASP A 832 22.75 -69.66 11.30
N ASN A 833 23.57 -69.00 10.49
CA ASN A 833 23.73 -69.19 9.04
C ASN A 833 22.49 -68.95 8.15
N GLY A 834 21.46 -68.23 8.61
CA GLY A 834 20.23 -67.95 7.85
C GLY A 834 20.33 -66.96 6.67
N GLY A 835 21.53 -66.51 6.28
CA GLY A 835 21.77 -65.70 5.07
C GLY A 835 21.31 -64.22 5.08
N ASN A 836 20.55 -63.77 6.09
CA ASN A 836 19.93 -62.42 6.12
C ASN A 836 20.75 -61.35 6.86
N THR A 837 22.07 -61.46 6.88
CA THR A 837 22.97 -60.53 7.59
C THR A 837 23.92 -59.83 6.63
N THR A 838 24.09 -58.52 6.78
CA THR A 838 25.15 -57.73 6.12
C THR A 838 26.14 -57.22 7.16
N ASN A 839 27.40 -56.99 6.80
CA ASN A 839 28.36 -56.38 7.74
C ASN A 839 27.98 -54.93 8.03
N LEU A 840 28.28 -54.44 9.24
CA LEU A 840 28.08 -53.04 9.56
C LEU A 840 28.95 -52.15 8.66
N PRO A 841 28.43 -51.01 8.18
CA PRO A 841 29.24 -50.05 7.46
C PRO A 841 30.36 -49.54 8.37
N THR A 842 31.56 -49.39 7.83
CA THR A 842 32.73 -48.87 8.55
C THR A 842 33.11 -47.50 8.00
N ASN A 843 33.41 -46.55 8.89
CA ASN A 843 33.80 -45.19 8.54
C ASN A 843 35.23 -45.09 7.95
N THR A 844 35.78 -46.17 7.39
CA THR A 844 37.08 -46.10 6.72
C THR A 844 36.91 -45.42 5.38
N THR A 845 37.48 -44.22 5.27
CA THR A 845 37.77 -43.53 4.02
C THR A 845 38.80 -44.35 3.24
N ASN A 846 38.39 -45.48 2.69
CA ASN A 846 39.20 -46.14 1.68
C ASN A 846 38.96 -45.38 0.37
N ASN A 847 39.98 -44.66 -0.06
CA ASN A 847 40.18 -44.26 -1.45
C ASN A 847 40.11 -45.53 -2.33
N ALA A 848 38.91 -45.97 -2.68
CA ALA A 848 38.71 -47.02 -3.67
C ALA A 848 39.07 -46.40 -5.02
N ARG A 849 40.33 -46.62 -5.43
CA ARG A 849 40.82 -46.43 -6.79
C ARG A 849 39.80 -46.98 -7.78
N PHE A 850 39.39 -46.09 -8.68
CA PHE A 850 38.65 -46.34 -9.90
C PHE A 850 39.03 -47.67 -10.57
N ALA A 851 38.08 -48.62 -10.60
CA ALA A 851 38.05 -49.64 -11.63
C ALA A 851 37.18 -49.11 -12.78
N ARG A 852 37.83 -48.67 -13.86
CA ARG A 852 37.17 -48.39 -15.13
C ARG A 852 36.52 -49.68 -15.63
N TYR A 853 35.20 -49.70 -15.76
CA TYR A 853 34.55 -50.57 -16.73
C TYR A 853 33.98 -49.72 -17.85
N ALA A 854 34.66 -49.82 -19.00
CA ALA A 854 34.24 -49.28 -20.27
C ALA A 854 33.07 -50.13 -20.81
N LEU A 855 31.94 -49.49 -21.06
CA LEU A 855 30.95 -49.90 -22.05
C LEU A 855 30.15 -48.66 -22.46
N ILE A 856 30.78 -47.86 -23.33
CA ILE A 856 30.09 -46.90 -24.19
C ILE A 856 30.16 -47.47 -25.60
N LYS A 857 29.01 -47.91 -26.12
CA LYS A 857 28.65 -47.67 -27.52
C LYS A 857 27.16 -47.93 -27.72
N ASN A 858 26.52 -46.94 -28.33
CA ASN A 858 25.16 -46.90 -28.85
C ASN A 858 24.08 -46.48 -27.86
N ALA A 859 24.09 -45.19 -27.52
CA ALA A 859 22.87 -44.46 -27.22
C ALA A 859 22.39 -43.73 -28.49
N PRO A 860 21.41 -44.25 -29.24
CA PRO A 860 20.25 -43.47 -29.64
C PRO A 860 19.31 -43.46 -28.42
N PHE A 861 18.67 -42.39 -27.99
CA PHE A 861 17.63 -41.69 -28.70
C PHE A 861 17.50 -40.26 -28.15
N ALA A 862 17.97 -39.30 -28.94
CA ALA A 862 17.26 -38.05 -29.12
C ALA A 862 16.70 -38.12 -30.55
N GLN A 863 15.43 -38.51 -30.72
CA GLN A 863 14.66 -38.17 -31.92
C GLN A 863 13.16 -38.38 -31.72
N THR A 864 12.42 -37.41 -32.26
CA THR A 864 10.98 -37.23 -32.34
C THR A 864 10.30 -38.21 -33.31
N ASN A 865 9.14 -38.75 -32.89
CA ASN A 865 8.01 -39.32 -33.66
C ASN A 865 8.23 -40.47 -34.67
N ALA A 866 7.74 -41.67 -34.32
CA ALA A 866 6.85 -42.51 -35.17
C ALA A 866 6.33 -43.75 -34.41
N THR A 867 5.00 -43.89 -34.29
CA THR A 867 4.20 -45.11 -33.96
C THR A 867 4.02 -45.98 -35.25
N PRO A 868 3.61 -47.29 -35.24
CA PRO A 868 2.37 -47.78 -34.60
C PRO A 868 2.23 -49.28 -34.17
N ASN A 869 1.25 -49.49 -33.26
CA ASN A 869 0.27 -50.60 -33.15
C ASN A 869 0.62 -52.01 -32.63
N LEU A 870 0.20 -52.25 -31.37
CA LEU A 870 -0.83 -53.22 -30.92
C LEU A 870 -1.50 -52.57 -29.67
N VAL A 871 -2.44 -51.62 -29.81
CA VAL A 871 -3.93 -51.74 -29.80
C VAL A 871 -4.45 -52.57 -28.60
N ALA A 872 -5.25 -52.05 -27.64
CA ALA A 872 -6.18 -50.91 -27.62
C ALA A 872 -5.94 -50.00 -26.39
N ILE A 873 -5.47 -48.76 -26.60
CA ILE A 873 -6.24 -47.50 -26.65
C ILE A 873 -6.88 -47.13 -25.30
N ASN A 874 -6.11 -46.45 -24.43
CA ASN A 874 -6.66 -45.33 -23.66
C ASN A 874 -6.46 -44.11 -24.57
N LYS A 875 -7.51 -43.68 -25.26
CA LYS A 875 -7.43 -42.50 -26.14
C LYS A 875 -7.46 -41.21 -25.31
N HIS A 876 -7.87 -41.32 -24.05
CA HIS A 876 -8.05 -40.21 -23.12
C HIS A 876 -7.28 -40.40 -21.79
N ASN A 877 -6.95 -39.29 -21.12
CA ASN A 877 -6.23 -39.30 -19.83
C ASN A 877 -7.08 -39.93 -18.72
N PHE A 878 -6.44 -40.68 -17.80
CA PHE A 878 -7.13 -41.21 -16.61
C PHE A 878 -7.73 -40.07 -15.78
N GLY A 879 -8.99 -40.20 -15.41
CA GLY A 879 -9.75 -39.17 -14.67
C GLY A 879 -10.62 -38.29 -15.57
N THR A 880 -10.73 -38.59 -16.87
CA THR A 880 -11.74 -37.94 -17.72
C THR A 880 -12.95 -38.85 -17.95
N ILE A 881 -14.11 -38.26 -18.25
CA ILE A 881 -15.35 -38.99 -18.50
C ILE A 881 -15.19 -39.98 -19.67
N GLU A 882 -14.37 -39.64 -20.66
CA GLU A 882 -14.00 -40.55 -21.74
C GLU A 882 -13.27 -41.78 -21.27
N SER A 883 -12.32 -41.64 -20.35
CA SER A 883 -11.64 -42.80 -19.79
C SER A 883 -12.62 -43.74 -19.08
N VAL A 884 -13.69 -43.21 -18.47
CA VAL A 884 -14.73 -44.01 -17.82
C VAL A 884 -15.65 -44.72 -18.83
N PHE A 885 -16.02 -44.07 -19.95
CA PHE A 885 -16.77 -44.73 -21.04
C PHE A 885 -15.91 -45.75 -21.83
N GLU A 886 -14.60 -45.53 -21.94
CA GLU A 886 -13.64 -46.48 -22.51
C GLU A 886 -13.46 -47.70 -21.61
N LEU A 887 -13.25 -47.49 -20.30
CA LEU A 887 -13.22 -48.55 -19.28
C LEU A 887 -14.57 -49.27 -19.17
N ALA A 888 -15.65 -48.66 -19.64
CA ALA A 888 -16.98 -49.26 -19.74
C ALA A 888 -17.23 -50.11 -20.97
N ASN A 889 -16.27 -50.18 -21.90
CA ASN A 889 -16.45 -50.76 -23.22
C ASN A 889 -17.61 -50.12 -24.02
N ARG A 890 -17.90 -48.84 -23.73
CA ARG A 890 -18.97 -48.01 -24.32
C ARG A 890 -18.41 -46.75 -24.98
N SER A 891 -17.19 -46.81 -25.50
CA SER A 891 -16.50 -45.67 -26.13
C SER A 891 -17.29 -45.07 -27.31
N LYS A 892 -18.05 -45.85 -28.07
CA LYS A 892 -18.90 -45.33 -29.16
C LYS A 892 -20.08 -44.46 -28.69
N ASP A 893 -20.52 -44.66 -27.44
CA ASP A 893 -21.61 -43.87 -26.87
C ASP A 893 -21.16 -42.44 -26.55
N ILE A 894 -19.86 -42.26 -26.28
CA ILE A 894 -19.32 -40.93 -26.01
C ILE A 894 -19.21 -40.07 -27.26
N ASP A 895 -18.89 -40.69 -28.40
CA ASP A 895 -18.91 -40.01 -29.70
C ASP A 895 -20.33 -39.57 -30.05
N THR A 896 -21.33 -40.38 -29.69
CA THR A 896 -22.77 -40.06 -29.87
C THR A 896 -23.23 -38.94 -28.92
N LEU A 897 -22.78 -38.95 -27.67
CA LEU A 897 -23.03 -37.88 -26.70
C LEU A 897 -22.39 -36.56 -27.14
N TYR A 898 -21.18 -36.61 -27.70
CA TYR A 898 -20.48 -35.43 -28.21
C TYR A 898 -21.11 -34.84 -29.46
N ALA A 899 -21.61 -35.69 -30.36
CA ALA A 899 -22.36 -35.23 -31.51
C ALA A 899 -23.70 -34.55 -31.15
N LYS A 900 -24.31 -34.88 -29.99
CA LYS A 900 -25.63 -34.36 -29.58
C LYS A 900 -25.61 -33.26 -28.51
N SER A 901 -24.66 -33.28 -27.57
CA SER A 901 -24.61 -32.37 -26.41
C SER A 901 -23.41 -31.41 -26.42
N GLY A 902 -22.51 -31.55 -27.40
CA GLY A 902 -21.34 -30.69 -27.58
C GLY A 902 -20.34 -30.72 -26.42
N ALA A 903 -19.37 -29.81 -26.46
CA ALA A 903 -18.30 -29.73 -25.46
C ALA A 903 -18.78 -29.32 -24.06
N GLN A 904 -19.93 -28.63 -23.95
CA GLN A 904 -20.51 -28.23 -22.66
C GLN A 904 -21.14 -29.40 -21.90
N GLY A 905 -21.87 -30.29 -22.59
CA GLY A 905 -22.38 -31.51 -21.98
C GLY A 905 -21.25 -32.44 -21.50
N ARG A 906 -20.14 -32.50 -22.26
CA ARG A 906 -18.93 -33.22 -21.83
C ARG A 906 -18.40 -32.72 -20.49
N ASP A 907 -18.22 -31.40 -20.37
CA ASP A 907 -17.66 -30.76 -19.18
C ASP A 907 -18.60 -30.89 -17.97
N LEU A 908 -19.91 -30.93 -18.23
CA LEU A 908 -20.91 -31.17 -17.20
C LEU A 908 -20.91 -32.61 -16.68
N LEU A 909 -20.78 -33.62 -17.57
CA LEU A 909 -20.61 -35.01 -17.13
C LEU A 909 -19.30 -35.20 -16.36
N GLN A 910 -18.22 -34.57 -16.83
CA GLN A 910 -16.94 -34.54 -16.13
C GLN A 910 -17.12 -33.98 -14.72
N THR A 911 -17.77 -32.81 -14.61
CA THR A 911 -17.99 -32.13 -13.34
C THR A 911 -18.89 -32.92 -12.39
N LEU A 912 -20.02 -33.44 -12.86
CA LEU A 912 -21.03 -34.08 -12.00
C LEU A 912 -20.62 -35.49 -11.55
N LEU A 913 -20.03 -36.28 -12.44
CA LEU A 913 -19.77 -37.69 -12.18
C LEU A 913 -18.35 -37.96 -11.72
N ILE A 914 -17.37 -37.18 -12.20
CA ILE A 914 -15.97 -37.36 -11.81
C ILE A 914 -15.52 -36.30 -10.82
N ASP A 915 -15.63 -35.01 -11.14
CA ASP A 915 -15.04 -33.96 -10.30
C ASP A 915 -15.79 -33.76 -8.98
N SER A 916 -17.10 -34.02 -8.95
CA SER A 916 -17.94 -33.94 -7.75
C SER A 916 -17.94 -35.24 -6.92
N HIS A 917 -17.50 -36.36 -7.51
CA HIS A 917 -17.47 -37.68 -6.88
C HIS A 917 -16.12 -38.33 -7.17
N ASP A 918 -16.09 -39.46 -7.89
CA ASP A 918 -14.90 -40.13 -8.37
C ASP A 918 -15.20 -41.02 -9.59
N ALA A 919 -14.16 -41.52 -10.25
CA ALA A 919 -14.29 -42.35 -11.45
C ALA A 919 -15.00 -43.71 -11.21
N GLY A 920 -15.01 -44.22 -9.98
CA GLY A 920 -15.70 -45.46 -9.61
C GLY A 920 -17.21 -45.26 -9.55
N TYR A 921 -17.67 -44.18 -8.93
CA TYR A 921 -19.07 -43.78 -8.93
C TYR A 921 -19.58 -43.47 -10.35
N ALA A 922 -18.80 -42.72 -11.13
CA ALA A 922 -19.11 -42.45 -12.54
C ALA A 922 -19.31 -43.74 -13.34
N ARG A 923 -18.44 -44.74 -13.12
CA ARG A 923 -18.51 -46.05 -13.80
C ARG A 923 -19.81 -46.77 -13.48
N THR A 924 -20.21 -46.83 -12.20
CA THR A 924 -21.46 -47.48 -11.77
C THR A 924 -22.69 -46.80 -12.36
N MET A 925 -22.71 -45.46 -12.40
CA MET A 925 -23.82 -44.70 -12.98
C MET A 925 -23.92 -44.86 -14.50
N ILE A 926 -22.79 -44.92 -15.20
CA ILE A 926 -22.73 -45.16 -16.64
C ILE A 926 -23.15 -46.60 -16.97
N ASP A 927 -22.78 -47.61 -16.17
CA ASP A 927 -23.27 -48.99 -16.37
C ASP A 927 -24.78 -49.11 -16.18
N ALA A 928 -25.33 -48.39 -15.21
CA ALA A 928 -26.75 -48.45 -14.87
C ALA A 928 -27.67 -47.68 -15.83
N THR A 929 -27.12 -46.85 -16.73
CA THR A 929 -27.91 -45.89 -17.53
C THR A 929 -27.59 -45.98 -19.01
N ASN A 930 -28.61 -46.10 -19.86
CA ASN A 930 -28.41 -46.19 -21.32
C ASN A 930 -28.03 -44.83 -21.94
N ALA A 931 -27.37 -44.85 -23.10
CA ALA A 931 -26.83 -43.63 -23.74
C ALA A 931 -27.91 -42.60 -24.11
N ASN A 932 -29.12 -43.04 -24.48
CA ASN A 932 -30.21 -42.14 -24.85
C ASN A 932 -30.75 -41.38 -23.64
N GLU A 933 -30.84 -42.03 -22.47
CA GLU A 933 -31.26 -41.40 -21.22
C GLU A 933 -30.17 -40.46 -20.69
N ILE A 934 -28.88 -40.86 -20.76
CA ILE A 934 -27.76 -39.97 -20.44
C ILE A 934 -27.80 -38.72 -21.35
N THR A 935 -28.02 -38.89 -22.65
CA THR A 935 -28.10 -37.76 -23.59
C THR A 935 -29.29 -36.84 -23.26
N LYS A 936 -30.45 -37.40 -22.90
CA LYS A 936 -31.66 -36.63 -22.55
C LYS A 936 -31.46 -35.82 -21.26
N GLN A 937 -30.94 -36.46 -20.22
CA GLN A 937 -30.62 -35.82 -18.95
C GLN A 937 -29.51 -34.78 -19.12
N LEU A 938 -28.52 -35.06 -19.97
CA LEU A 938 -27.42 -34.14 -20.23
C LEU A 938 -27.86 -32.92 -21.03
N ASN A 939 -28.75 -33.08 -22.00
CA ASN A 939 -29.36 -31.95 -22.70
C ASN A 939 -30.23 -31.13 -21.75
N THR A 940 -31.00 -31.79 -20.87
CA THR A 940 -31.80 -31.08 -19.83
C THR A 940 -30.91 -30.37 -18.81
N ALA A 941 -29.78 -30.96 -18.42
CA ALA A 941 -28.83 -30.40 -17.49
C ALA A 941 -27.95 -29.32 -18.14
N THR A 942 -27.64 -29.41 -19.44
CA THR A 942 -26.96 -28.38 -20.23
C THR A 942 -27.92 -27.20 -20.49
N ASP A 943 -29.20 -27.46 -20.74
CA ASP A 943 -30.24 -26.44 -20.80
C ASP A 943 -30.44 -25.79 -19.42
N ALA A 944 -30.37 -26.54 -18.32
CA ALA A 944 -30.37 -26.01 -16.97
C ALA A 944 -29.09 -25.25 -16.63
N LEU A 945 -27.91 -25.69 -17.07
CA LEU A 945 -26.63 -25.00 -16.87
C LEU A 945 -26.54 -23.73 -17.70
N ASN A 946 -27.06 -23.70 -18.92
CA ASN A 946 -27.18 -22.49 -19.72
C ASN A 946 -28.19 -21.51 -19.08
N ASN A 947 -29.20 -22.02 -18.38
CA ASN A 947 -30.10 -21.22 -17.54
C ASN A 947 -29.49 -20.79 -16.18
N ILE A 948 -28.48 -21.49 -15.63
CA ILE A 948 -27.84 -21.21 -14.32
C ILE A 948 -26.50 -20.44 -14.45
N ALA A 949 -25.75 -20.63 -15.54
CA ALA A 949 -24.63 -19.78 -15.97
C ALA A 949 -25.09 -18.34 -16.25
N SER A 950 -26.40 -18.16 -16.33
CA SER A 950 -27.14 -16.92 -16.14
C SER A 950 -27.10 -16.39 -14.67
N LEU A 951 -26.06 -16.69 -13.89
CA LEU A 951 -25.74 -15.95 -12.66
C LEU A 951 -25.22 -14.52 -12.95
N GLU A 952 -25.21 -14.10 -14.21
CA GLU A 952 -25.12 -12.71 -14.67
C GLU A 952 -26.44 -11.92 -14.51
N HIS A 953 -27.52 -12.55 -14.01
CA HIS A 953 -28.86 -11.94 -14.00
C HIS A 953 -29.19 -11.05 -12.79
N LYS A 954 -28.30 -10.93 -11.79
CA LYS A 954 -28.34 -9.77 -10.86
C LYS A 954 -27.69 -8.53 -11.48
N THR A 955 -26.77 -8.74 -12.43
CA THR A 955 -26.05 -7.69 -13.16
C THR A 955 -26.90 -7.16 -14.33
N SER A 956 -27.70 -8.00 -15.00
CA SER A 956 -28.50 -7.60 -16.17
C SER A 956 -29.62 -6.60 -15.87
N GLY A 957 -30.27 -6.66 -14.70
CA GLY A 957 -31.29 -5.68 -14.29
C GLY A 957 -30.70 -4.28 -14.05
N LEU A 958 -29.55 -4.19 -13.36
CA LEU A 958 -28.85 -2.92 -13.14
C LEU A 958 -28.23 -2.38 -14.43
N GLN A 959 -27.65 -3.24 -15.27
CA GLN A 959 -27.08 -2.87 -16.57
C GLN A 959 -28.15 -2.44 -17.57
N THR A 960 -29.33 -3.09 -17.59
CA THR A 960 -30.46 -2.71 -18.46
C THR A 960 -31.11 -1.42 -17.97
N LEU A 961 -31.28 -1.25 -16.65
CA LEU A 961 -31.72 0.03 -16.06
C LEU A 961 -30.70 1.14 -16.31
N SER A 962 -29.39 0.84 -16.22
CA SER A 962 -28.31 1.77 -16.55
C SER A 962 -28.28 2.13 -18.04
N LEU A 963 -28.50 1.15 -18.93
CA LEU A 963 -28.55 1.34 -20.38
C LEU A 963 -29.79 2.13 -20.79
N SER A 964 -30.95 1.85 -20.19
CA SER A 964 -32.18 2.61 -20.40
C SER A 964 -32.04 4.03 -19.89
N ASN A 965 -31.53 4.22 -18.66
CA ASN A 965 -31.21 5.55 -18.13
C ASN A 965 -30.23 6.29 -19.06
N ALA A 966 -29.20 5.62 -19.59
CA ALA A 966 -28.27 6.22 -20.55
C ALA A 966 -28.93 6.57 -21.90
N MET A 967 -29.83 5.72 -22.43
CA MET A 967 -30.60 6.02 -23.65
C MET A 967 -31.57 7.19 -23.44
N ILE A 968 -32.26 7.25 -22.30
CA ILE A 968 -33.16 8.34 -21.92
C ILE A 968 -32.37 9.64 -21.77
N LEU A 969 -31.25 9.61 -21.03
CA LEU A 969 -30.37 10.76 -20.85
C LEU A 969 -29.83 11.25 -22.18
N ASN A 970 -29.34 10.36 -23.05
CA ASN A 970 -28.84 10.75 -24.37
C ASN A 970 -29.94 11.30 -25.28
N SER A 971 -31.11 10.65 -25.35
CA SER A 971 -32.28 11.14 -26.12
C SER A 971 -32.76 12.50 -25.60
N ARG A 972 -32.82 12.68 -24.28
CA ARG A 972 -33.20 13.94 -23.62
C ARG A 972 -32.16 15.04 -23.87
N LEU A 973 -30.88 14.74 -23.72
CA LEU A 973 -29.79 15.67 -24.02
C LEU A 973 -29.75 16.05 -25.50
N VAL A 974 -30.13 15.15 -26.41
CA VAL A 974 -30.26 15.43 -27.86
C VAL A 974 -31.50 16.28 -28.14
N ASN A 975 -32.65 16.00 -27.53
CA ASN A 975 -33.86 16.80 -27.73
C ASN A 975 -33.78 18.20 -27.11
N LEU A 976 -33.18 18.34 -25.91
CA LEU A 976 -32.90 19.64 -25.28
C LEU A 976 -31.84 20.46 -26.03
N SER A 977 -31.07 19.82 -26.92
CA SER A 977 -30.10 20.51 -27.79
C SER A 977 -30.73 21.12 -29.06
N ARG A 978 -31.99 20.78 -29.39
CA ARG A 978 -32.69 21.31 -30.58
C ARG A 978 -33.18 22.75 -30.33
N ARG A 979 -32.92 23.65 -31.29
CA ARG A 979 -33.24 25.08 -31.15
C ARG A 979 -34.72 25.42 -31.41
N HIS A 980 -35.48 24.64 -32.19
CA HIS A 980 -36.87 24.96 -32.56
C HIS A 980 -37.78 23.72 -32.61
N THR A 981 -38.91 23.78 -31.90
CA THR A 981 -40.16 23.04 -32.20
C THR A 981 -41.35 23.84 -31.67
N ASN A 982 -42.27 24.22 -32.55
CA ASN A 982 -43.51 24.93 -32.23
C ASN A 982 -44.63 23.95 -31.84
N ASN A 983 -45.43 24.37 -30.85
CA ASN A 983 -46.75 23.86 -30.41
C ASN A 983 -46.88 22.42 -29.92
N ILE A 984 -47.15 22.25 -28.62
CA ILE A 984 -48.03 21.17 -28.11
C ILE A 984 -48.94 21.74 -27.01
N ASP A 985 -50.13 22.19 -27.42
CA ASP A 985 -51.31 22.07 -26.58
C ASP A 985 -51.69 20.58 -26.44
N SER A 986 -52.15 20.15 -25.26
CA SER A 986 -53.02 18.97 -25.00
C SER A 986 -52.59 17.93 -23.93
N PHE A 987 -51.84 18.29 -22.88
CA PHE A 987 -51.68 17.40 -21.70
C PHE A 987 -53.04 17.04 -21.06
N ALA A 988 -53.96 18.00 -20.97
CA ALA A 988 -55.29 17.79 -20.37
C ALA A 988 -56.19 16.83 -21.18
N ARG A 989 -56.11 16.85 -22.53
CA ARG A 989 -56.93 15.94 -23.37
C ARG A 989 -56.39 14.50 -23.35
N ARG A 990 -55.08 14.33 -23.22
CA ARG A 990 -54.45 13.00 -23.12
C ARG A 990 -54.65 12.35 -21.76
N LEU A 991 -54.69 13.13 -20.67
CA LEU A 991 -55.06 12.63 -19.34
C LEU A 991 -56.51 12.15 -19.28
N GLN A 992 -57.43 12.81 -20.00
CA GLN A 992 -58.83 12.38 -20.10
C GLN A 992 -58.99 11.07 -20.86
N ALA A 993 -58.18 10.81 -21.89
CA ALA A 993 -58.20 9.56 -22.64
C ALA A 993 -57.64 8.35 -21.87
N LEU A 994 -56.83 8.59 -20.84
CA LEU A 994 -56.15 7.57 -20.04
C LEU A 994 -56.87 7.21 -18.73
N LYS A 995 -57.96 7.90 -18.39
CA LYS A 995 -58.64 7.78 -17.09
C LYS A 995 -59.29 6.41 -16.85
N ASP A 996 -59.61 5.67 -17.92
CA ASP A 996 -60.34 4.39 -17.84
C ASP A 996 -59.62 3.21 -18.55
N GLN A 997 -58.35 3.35 -18.94
CA GLN A 997 -57.60 2.27 -19.59
C GLN A 997 -56.79 1.45 -18.59
N ARG A 998 -56.94 0.11 -18.65
CA ARG A 998 -56.09 -0.85 -17.93
C ARG A 998 -55.04 -1.42 -18.89
N PHE A 999 -53.77 -1.21 -18.57
CA PHE A 999 -52.65 -1.67 -19.39
C PHE A 999 -52.37 -3.15 -19.17
N ALA A 1000 -52.90 -4.00 -20.05
CA ALA A 1000 -52.43 -5.36 -20.21
C ALA A 1000 -52.55 -5.79 -21.68
N SER A 1001 -51.41 -5.84 -22.37
CA SER A 1001 -50.96 -6.95 -23.25
C SER A 1001 -50.19 -6.48 -24.50
N LEU A 1002 -49.08 -7.21 -24.72
CA LEU A 1002 -48.50 -7.67 -25.98
C LEU A 1002 -48.41 -6.68 -27.16
N GLU A 1003 -47.38 -5.84 -27.11
CA GLU A 1003 -46.39 -5.54 -28.17
C GLU A 1003 -45.78 -4.18 -27.84
N SER A 1004 -44.45 -4.14 -27.75
CA SER A 1004 -43.59 -2.97 -27.53
C SER A 1004 -44.26 -1.57 -27.50
N ALA A 1005 -44.51 -1.05 -26.29
CA ALA A 1005 -44.76 0.38 -26.09
C ALA A 1005 -44.15 0.82 -24.75
N ALA A 1006 -42.96 1.44 -24.81
CA ALA A 1006 -42.54 2.34 -23.75
C ALA A 1006 -43.48 3.55 -23.79
N GLU A 1007 -44.55 3.54 -23.00
CA GLU A 1007 -45.44 4.68 -22.91
C GLU A 1007 -44.78 5.76 -22.04
N VAL A 1008 -43.98 6.59 -22.69
CA VAL A 1008 -43.28 7.69 -22.03
C VAL A 1008 -44.19 8.91 -21.96
N LEU A 1009 -44.63 9.25 -20.74
CA LEU A 1009 -45.33 10.51 -20.48
C LEU A 1009 -44.31 11.68 -20.51
N TYR A 1010 -44.06 12.24 -21.70
CA TYR A 1010 -43.18 13.41 -21.86
C TYR A 1010 -43.94 14.72 -21.62
N GLN A 1011 -43.42 15.57 -20.73
CA GLN A 1011 -43.67 17.02 -20.78
C GLN A 1011 -42.35 17.72 -21.13
N PHE A 1012 -42.26 18.27 -22.34
CA PHE A 1012 -41.19 19.20 -22.72
C PHE A 1012 -41.71 20.61 -22.53
N ALA A 1013 -41.03 21.41 -21.70
CA ALA A 1013 -41.07 22.86 -21.83
C ALA A 1013 -39.91 23.27 -22.75
N PRO A 1014 -40.11 24.11 -23.78
CA PRO A 1014 -39.04 24.56 -24.67
C PRO A 1014 -37.89 25.24 -23.91
N LYS A 1015 -36.70 25.23 -24.52
CA LYS A 1015 -35.38 25.75 -24.06
C LYS A 1015 -35.40 27.19 -23.47
N TYR A 1016 -36.52 27.93 -23.55
CA TYR A 1016 -36.62 29.35 -23.20
C TYR A 1016 -37.76 29.72 -22.24
N GLU A 1017 -38.57 28.77 -21.75
CA GLU A 1017 -39.67 29.11 -20.83
C GLU A 1017 -39.36 28.88 -19.35
N LYS A 1018 -38.57 27.86 -18.98
CA LYS A 1018 -38.15 27.61 -17.58
C LYS A 1018 -36.70 27.07 -17.47
N PRO A 1019 -35.86 27.64 -16.58
CA PRO A 1019 -34.46 27.23 -16.41
C PRO A 1019 -34.27 25.89 -15.67
N THR A 1020 -35.34 25.28 -15.18
CA THR A 1020 -35.32 24.01 -14.45
C THR A 1020 -36.47 23.13 -14.91
N ASN A 1021 -36.20 21.89 -15.26
CA ASN A 1021 -37.18 20.91 -15.72
C ASN A 1021 -37.19 19.68 -14.81
N VAL A 1022 -38.39 19.19 -14.50
CA VAL A 1022 -38.61 17.92 -13.81
C VAL A 1022 -39.09 16.90 -14.84
N TRP A 1023 -38.64 15.66 -14.70
CA TRP A 1023 -39.06 14.57 -15.58
C TRP A 1023 -39.22 13.27 -14.82
N ALA A 1024 -40.10 12.43 -15.33
CA ALA A 1024 -40.31 11.07 -14.86
C ALA A 1024 -40.48 10.14 -16.07
N ASN A 1025 -40.02 8.91 -15.94
CA ASN A 1025 -40.19 7.87 -16.95
C ASN A 1025 -40.49 6.52 -16.27
N ALA A 1026 -41.25 5.67 -16.95
CA ALA A 1026 -41.54 4.31 -16.54
C ALA A 1026 -41.16 3.36 -17.68
N ILE A 1027 -40.55 2.23 -17.33
CA ILE A 1027 -40.15 1.17 -18.26
C ILE A 1027 -40.87 -0.09 -17.83
N GLY A 1028 -41.61 -0.71 -18.74
CA GLY A 1028 -42.26 -2.00 -18.57
C GLY A 1028 -42.00 -2.86 -19.81
N GLY A 1029 -41.34 -4.00 -19.66
CA GLY A 1029 -41.03 -4.90 -20.78
C GLY A 1029 -41.12 -6.37 -20.38
N ALA A 1030 -41.77 -7.18 -21.21
CA ALA A 1030 -41.84 -8.63 -21.09
C ALA A 1030 -40.94 -9.30 -22.16
N SER A 1031 -39.97 -10.08 -21.67
CA SER A 1031 -39.06 -11.08 -22.29
C SER A 1031 -38.57 -10.92 -23.75
N LEU A 1032 -37.24 -10.89 -23.91
CA LEU A 1032 -36.50 -11.28 -25.12
C LEU A 1032 -35.64 -12.52 -24.76
N ASN A 1033 -36.25 -13.71 -24.65
CA ASN A 1033 -35.57 -14.99 -24.87
C ASN A 1033 -36.53 -16.18 -24.87
N SER A 1034 -36.25 -17.12 -25.77
CA SER A 1034 -36.96 -18.40 -25.93
C SER A 1034 -36.77 -19.29 -24.70
N GLY A 1035 -37.69 -19.23 -23.73
CA GLY A 1035 -37.78 -20.24 -22.65
C GLY A 1035 -38.23 -19.76 -21.27
N GLY A 1036 -38.44 -18.46 -21.02
CA GLY A 1036 -38.91 -17.97 -19.71
C GLY A 1036 -39.51 -16.56 -19.72
N ASN A 1037 -40.42 -16.28 -18.78
CA ASN A 1037 -41.03 -14.96 -18.60
C ASN A 1037 -40.18 -14.10 -17.66
N THR A 1038 -39.33 -13.24 -18.23
CA THR A 1038 -38.70 -12.12 -17.49
C THR A 1038 -39.58 -10.88 -17.60
N SER A 1039 -39.94 -10.29 -16.47
CA SER A 1039 -40.61 -8.97 -16.44
C SER A 1039 -39.73 -7.94 -15.72
N LEU A 1040 -39.54 -6.79 -16.35
CA LEU A 1040 -38.80 -5.65 -15.79
C LEU A 1040 -39.74 -4.44 -15.73
N TYR A 1041 -39.96 -3.93 -14.52
CA TYR A 1041 -40.73 -2.72 -14.26
C TYR A 1041 -39.86 -1.74 -13.49
N GLY A 1042 -39.67 -0.52 -13.99
CA GLY A 1042 -38.90 0.49 -13.28
C GLY A 1042 -39.38 1.89 -13.56
N THR A 1043 -39.21 2.76 -12.58
CA THR A 1043 -39.48 4.19 -12.70
C THR A 1043 -38.20 4.97 -12.46
N SER A 1044 -38.04 6.06 -13.17
CA SER A 1044 -36.94 7.02 -13.00
C SER A 1044 -37.53 8.41 -12.95
N ALA A 1045 -36.95 9.27 -12.12
CA ALA A 1045 -37.30 10.67 -12.09
C ALA A 1045 -36.04 11.51 -11.87
N GLY A 1046 -36.02 12.69 -12.44
CA GLY A 1046 -34.86 13.57 -12.34
C GLY A 1046 -35.23 15.03 -12.50
N VAL A 1047 -34.26 15.86 -12.15
CA VAL A 1047 -34.34 17.31 -12.30
C VAL A 1047 -33.06 17.76 -13.00
N ASP A 1048 -33.22 18.57 -14.03
CA ASP A 1048 -32.12 19.27 -14.68
C ASP A 1048 -32.34 20.78 -14.74
N ALA A 1049 -31.23 21.51 -14.69
CA ALA A 1049 -31.19 22.94 -14.83
C ALA A 1049 -30.30 23.32 -16.02
N TYR A 1050 -30.75 24.35 -16.74
CA TYR A 1050 -30.01 24.95 -17.83
C TYR A 1050 -29.25 26.19 -17.33
N LEU A 1051 -27.94 26.23 -17.57
CA LEU A 1051 -27.04 27.33 -17.23
C LEU A 1051 -26.72 28.10 -18.52
N ASN A 1052 -27.05 29.41 -18.56
CA ASN A 1052 -26.93 30.25 -19.76
C ASN A 1052 -26.11 31.53 -19.53
N GLU A 1053 -24.95 31.42 -18.88
CA GLU A 1053 -24.09 32.60 -18.65
C GLU A 1053 -22.93 32.66 -19.67
N LYS A 1054 -21.79 32.02 -19.38
CA LYS A 1054 -20.61 32.01 -20.29
C LYS A 1054 -20.44 30.69 -21.05
N VAL A 1055 -21.09 29.64 -20.59
CA VAL A 1055 -21.08 28.29 -21.15
C VAL A 1055 -22.53 27.82 -21.14
N GLU A 1056 -23.08 27.49 -22.30
CA GLU A 1056 -24.38 26.82 -22.36
C GLU A 1056 -24.18 25.40 -21.80
N ALA A 1057 -24.78 25.08 -20.66
CA ALA A 1057 -24.67 23.75 -20.07
C ALA A 1057 -25.98 23.27 -19.44
N ILE A 1058 -26.22 21.96 -19.50
CA ILE A 1058 -27.28 21.29 -18.74
C ILE A 1058 -26.60 20.54 -17.60
N VAL A 1059 -27.07 20.72 -16.38
CA VAL A 1059 -26.63 19.95 -15.20
C VAL A 1059 -27.87 19.37 -14.54
N GLY A 1060 -27.87 18.07 -14.25
CA GLY A 1060 -29.02 17.41 -13.65
C GLY A 1060 -28.66 16.18 -12.84
N GLY A 1061 -29.60 15.76 -12.00
CA GLY A 1061 -29.53 14.54 -11.21
C GLY A 1061 -30.78 13.71 -11.38
N PHE A 1062 -30.66 12.39 -11.26
CA PHE A 1062 -31.78 11.48 -11.34
C PHE A 1062 -31.68 10.38 -10.28
N GLY A 1063 -32.85 9.88 -9.88
CA GLY A 1063 -33.01 8.65 -9.11
C GLY A 1063 -33.89 7.69 -9.88
N SER A 1064 -33.61 6.40 -9.77
CA SER A 1064 -34.37 5.35 -10.43
C SER A 1064 -34.51 4.13 -9.52
N TYR A 1065 -35.66 3.47 -9.64
CA TYR A 1065 -36.00 2.27 -8.91
C TYR A 1065 -36.60 1.27 -9.89
N GLY A 1066 -36.10 0.04 -9.89
CA GLY A 1066 -36.55 -1.03 -10.78
C GLY A 1066 -36.74 -2.35 -10.05
N TYR A 1067 -37.83 -3.02 -10.36
CA TYR A 1067 -38.14 -4.38 -9.99
C TYR A 1067 -38.02 -5.30 -11.20
N SER A 1068 -37.29 -6.40 -11.04
CA SER A 1068 -37.21 -7.47 -12.04
C SER A 1068 -37.66 -8.78 -11.42
N SER A 1069 -38.51 -9.53 -12.13
CA SER A 1069 -38.89 -10.88 -11.75
C SER A 1069 -38.60 -11.88 -12.88
N PHE A 1070 -38.16 -13.07 -12.48
CA PHE A 1070 -37.95 -14.21 -13.34
C PHE A 1070 -38.85 -15.35 -12.86
N ASN A 1071 -39.68 -15.88 -13.77
CA ASN A 1071 -40.53 -17.04 -13.51
C ASN A 1071 -40.36 -18.04 -14.66
N ASN A 1072 -39.98 -19.27 -14.31
CA ASN A 1072 -39.81 -20.38 -15.24
C ASN A 1072 -40.82 -21.49 -14.90
N GLN A 1073 -41.72 -21.81 -15.82
CA GLN A 1073 -42.73 -22.85 -15.59
C GLN A 1073 -42.15 -24.28 -15.59
N ALA A 1074 -40.91 -24.47 -16.06
CA ALA A 1074 -40.27 -25.78 -16.16
C ALA A 1074 -39.45 -26.19 -14.91
N ASN A 1075 -39.13 -25.25 -14.00
CA ASN A 1075 -38.40 -25.53 -12.74
C ASN A 1075 -38.72 -24.46 -11.67
N SER A 1076 -38.82 -24.85 -10.40
CA SER A 1076 -39.28 -24.03 -9.24
C SER A 1076 -38.39 -22.85 -8.81
N LEU A 1077 -37.61 -22.27 -9.72
CA LEU A 1077 -36.74 -21.12 -9.47
C LEU A 1077 -37.48 -19.81 -9.77
N ASN A 1078 -38.10 -19.25 -8.73
CA ASN A 1078 -38.63 -17.88 -8.73
C ASN A 1078 -37.60 -16.94 -8.10
N SER A 1079 -37.23 -15.86 -8.80
CA SER A 1079 -36.31 -14.84 -8.27
C SER A 1079 -36.82 -13.43 -8.57
N GLY A 1080 -36.84 -12.58 -7.55
CA GLY A 1080 -37.18 -11.16 -7.64
C GLY A 1080 -36.02 -10.30 -7.13
N ALA A 1081 -35.71 -9.21 -7.83
CA ALA A 1081 -34.68 -8.25 -7.40
C ALA A 1081 -35.22 -6.82 -7.47
N ASN A 1082 -34.99 -6.05 -6.41
CA ASN A 1082 -35.24 -4.62 -6.33
C ASN A 1082 -33.90 -3.89 -6.46
N ASN A 1083 -33.81 -2.93 -7.38
CA ASN A 1083 -32.59 -2.18 -7.66
C ASN A 1083 -32.88 -0.68 -7.60
N ALA A 1084 -32.02 0.09 -6.94
CA ALA A 1084 -32.07 1.54 -6.91
C ALA A 1084 -30.76 2.11 -7.48
N ASN A 1085 -30.85 3.13 -8.33
CA ASN A 1085 -29.71 3.78 -8.95
C ASN A 1085 -29.90 5.31 -8.97
N PHE A 1086 -28.85 6.04 -8.62
CA PHE A 1086 -28.82 7.50 -8.58
C PHE A 1086 -27.60 7.99 -9.35
N GLY A 1087 -27.75 9.08 -10.10
CA GLY A 1087 -26.66 9.63 -10.89
C GLY A 1087 -26.79 11.13 -11.12
N VAL A 1088 -25.66 11.75 -11.43
CA VAL A 1088 -25.59 13.15 -11.89
C VAL A 1088 -25.01 13.18 -13.29
N TYR A 1089 -25.49 14.11 -14.12
CA TYR A 1089 -25.02 14.31 -15.48
C TYR A 1089 -24.81 15.80 -15.75
N SER A 1090 -23.86 16.09 -16.62
CA SER A 1090 -23.66 17.43 -17.17
C SER A 1090 -23.34 17.36 -18.65
N ARG A 1091 -23.94 18.21 -19.47
CA ARG A 1091 -23.58 18.40 -20.88
C ARG A 1091 -23.26 19.85 -21.13
N ILE A 1092 -22.06 20.11 -21.65
CA ILE A 1092 -21.62 21.44 -22.06
C ILE A 1092 -21.80 21.55 -23.58
N PHE A 1093 -22.40 22.64 -24.05
CA PHE A 1093 -22.51 22.97 -25.46
C PHE A 1093 -21.37 23.91 -25.85
N ALA A 1094 -20.49 23.45 -26.73
CA ALA A 1094 -19.48 24.28 -27.36
C ALA A 1094 -20.00 24.71 -28.74
N ASN A 1095 -20.39 25.98 -28.92
CA ASN A 1095 -20.73 26.49 -30.24
C ASN A 1095 -19.51 27.12 -30.93
N ARG A 1096 -18.92 26.33 -31.83
CA ARG A 1096 -18.64 26.71 -33.22
C ARG A 1096 -18.84 25.46 -34.09
N HIS A 1097 -20.02 25.33 -34.68
CA HIS A 1097 -20.11 24.83 -36.05
C HIS A 1097 -20.52 26.01 -36.92
#